data_AF-A0A4U9F4A9-F1
#
_entry.id   AF-A0A4U9F4A9-F1
#
_cell.length_a   1.000
_cell.length_b   1.000
_cell.length_c   1.000
_cell.angle_alpha   90.00
_cell.angle_beta   90.00
_cell.angle_gamma   90.00
#
_symmetry.space_group_name_H-M   'P 1'
#
loop_
_entity.id
_entity.type
_entity.pdbx_description
1 polymer ?
#
loop_
_entity_poly.entity_id
_entity_poly.type
_entity_poly.pdbx_seq_one_letter_code
_entity_poly.pdbx_strand_id
1 'polypeptide(L)'
;MSVIGLWLVTVTATLSLFVWQLIFLLSIPKSIVVCLIAESLFFVAWFFYWTVIYPRYLTPFRHLPTPASRSILTGNQNGLFTENSWDVARRVSQTVPNSGLIRYYVALSNERILVTNTRALSDVLTNHSHDFGKSNLAKFALKRLTGNGLGFLEGNEHKVHRKNLMPAFTRKHVKELTPIFWDKAMEMVKGMEAEVRCGKDTSTQGTGIVEIHDWATRATLDIIGTAGFGYDFGTLHNPSNEIGQQYKKMFLEPSTAFNWLELLGNYIDFRFLMTLPVKKNRDLTAGSNFMREIAKKVIRERRHELFQRMTSQAGNMKNTKKDIITTALASDCFTDDQLVDHVMAFLVAGHESTATAFEWAMYELGHRPEMQKRVRDEVRTYLPSPSAGGVKNITFESVPYLQAICNEVLRLYPFLPFATRVAEKDTWVADQFVPKGTIVAYAAHISNRDSELWSGPALDAFDPERWMEPGKESSGGANSNYAMLTFSAGPKSCIGEAWTRAELPCLVGAMVGSFEIELVEGKQADGTVYPTVDFKMGKVLKSRDGVFVRLRRLEDWIATLSVSAIAAIKSAWTRGSPFAAATALYPTNEEGKYVIQAEGIRMEFTNYGGAVTNLWLNNSRGEEVDIVLGLDHARDYEDYPKNPYLNGAIGRYAGFMRGGRFDMDGESYQVATNAHNGSSTFNGGDRGWGRSILDIGSHTENSITFVLFDRSWNGFPGTAASCLTHTVTPYEWRVAFGVTPTKKPGPINMSQQAFFNLDGFKKKNLTGSVPVSDKTVRDHKLHLPLSGLRFETDALGLSTGDILGNPRGSEYDFWSASRRIGDVLEKPGAYDTIFQLGRSQPWNKEDVPAAILSSPESGISMKLYSDQEALHVHTWSQKEFPLKLKKGQGQGMVPQHGGISFEMQDWPDGLNHPEWRRESKTIWGMDGLYTAFSSYRFSVDKTEP
;
A
#
# COMPACT_ATOMS: atom_id res chain seq x y z
N MET A 1 47.20 -13.68 25.27
CA MET A 1 46.63 -15.05 25.26
C MET A 1 45.90 -15.27 26.57
N SER A 2 44.69 -15.83 26.55
CA SER A 2 44.02 -16.24 27.79
C SER A 2 44.82 -17.38 28.44
N VAL A 3 44.66 -17.57 29.75
CA VAL A 3 45.28 -18.68 30.50
C VAL A 3 44.95 -20.04 29.85
N ILE A 4 43.72 -20.22 29.37
CA ILE A 4 43.32 -21.43 28.64
C ILE A 4 43.93 -21.53 27.24
N GLY A 5 44.15 -20.41 26.56
CA GLY A 5 44.86 -20.38 25.29
C GLY A 5 46.31 -20.84 25.44
N LEU A 6 46.97 -20.45 26.53
CA LEU A 6 48.32 -20.92 26.86
C LEU A 6 48.33 -22.43 27.16
N TRP A 7 47.37 -22.91 27.94
CA TRP A 7 47.19 -24.35 28.20
C TRP A 7 46.91 -25.16 26.91
N LEU A 8 46.09 -24.64 25.99
CA LEU A 8 45.84 -25.27 24.70
C LEU A 8 47.11 -25.41 23.86
N VAL A 9 47.98 -24.38 23.87
CA VAL A 9 49.27 -24.45 23.16
C VAL A 9 50.18 -25.49 23.79
N THR A 10 50.27 -25.54 25.13
CA THR A 10 51.14 -26.49 25.82
C THR A 10 50.65 -27.93 25.61
N VAL A 11 49.35 -28.19 25.79
CA VAL A 11 48.80 -29.53 25.61
C VAL A 11 48.89 -30.00 24.17
N THR A 12 48.76 -29.09 23.19
CA THR A 12 48.95 -29.44 21.77
C THR A 12 50.40 -29.81 21.48
N ALA A 13 51.38 -29.09 22.05
CA ALA A 13 52.78 -29.43 21.92
C ALA A 13 53.10 -30.78 22.58
N THR A 14 52.61 -31.01 23.81
CA THR A 14 52.77 -32.27 24.55
C THR A 14 52.14 -33.45 23.80
N LEU A 15 50.91 -33.28 23.28
CA LEU A 15 50.22 -34.29 22.46
C LEU A 15 50.94 -34.54 21.13
N SER A 16 51.47 -33.50 20.48
CA SER A 16 52.21 -33.67 19.22
C SER A 16 53.49 -34.48 19.44
N LEU A 17 54.20 -34.23 20.54
CA LEU A 17 55.37 -35.03 20.94
C LEU A 17 54.98 -36.47 21.27
N PHE A 18 53.86 -36.66 21.98
CA PHE A 18 53.32 -37.98 22.29
C PHE A 18 52.95 -38.77 21.02
N VAL A 19 52.26 -38.14 20.07
CA VAL A 19 51.88 -38.74 18.78
C VAL A 19 53.11 -39.01 17.92
N TRP A 20 54.08 -38.10 17.89
CA TRP A 20 55.35 -38.31 17.18
C TRP A 20 56.09 -39.54 17.72
N GLN A 21 56.19 -39.69 19.04
CA GLN A 21 56.79 -40.88 19.66
C GLN A 21 56.04 -42.17 19.27
N LEU A 22 54.71 -42.14 19.26
CA LEU A 22 53.88 -43.28 18.84
C LEU A 22 54.06 -43.65 17.36
N ILE A 23 54.07 -42.66 16.46
CA ILE A 23 54.22 -42.89 15.01
C ILE A 23 55.57 -43.53 14.69
N PHE A 24 56.64 -43.11 15.36
CA PHE A 24 57.99 -43.62 15.15
C PHE A 24 58.33 -44.83 16.05
N LEU A 25 57.34 -45.42 16.74
CA LEU A 25 57.48 -46.57 17.64
C LEU A 25 58.61 -46.39 18.69
N LEU A 26 58.80 -45.16 19.15
CA LEU A 26 59.80 -44.80 20.16
C LEU A 26 59.23 -45.00 21.58
N SER A 27 60.12 -45.19 22.56
CA SER A 27 59.72 -45.31 23.97
C SER A 27 59.25 -43.97 24.52
N ILE A 28 58.00 -43.92 24.99
CA ILE A 28 57.38 -42.70 25.49
C ILE A 28 58.10 -42.26 26.78
N PRO A 29 58.79 -41.09 26.79
CA PRO A 29 59.48 -40.62 27.99
C PRO A 29 58.49 -40.36 29.14
N LYS A 30 58.88 -40.72 30.37
CA LYS A 30 58.09 -40.44 31.58
C LYS A 30 57.71 -38.96 31.71
N SER A 31 58.57 -38.06 31.23
CA SER A 31 58.32 -36.61 31.22
C SER A 31 57.08 -36.22 30.40
N ILE A 32 56.82 -36.86 29.25
CA ILE A 32 55.62 -36.56 28.44
C ILE A 32 54.35 -36.95 29.20
N VAL A 33 54.35 -38.12 29.83
CA VAL A 33 53.21 -38.60 30.63
C VAL A 33 52.97 -37.69 31.83
N VAL A 34 54.02 -37.27 32.53
CA VAL A 34 53.93 -36.32 33.66
C VAL A 34 53.38 -34.97 33.20
N CYS A 35 53.81 -34.44 32.05
CA CYS A 35 53.28 -33.21 31.48
C CYS A 35 51.77 -33.34 31.17
N LEU A 36 51.34 -34.43 30.53
CA LEU A 36 49.91 -34.65 30.23
C LEU A 36 49.05 -34.73 31.50
N ILE A 37 49.55 -35.38 32.56
CA ILE A 37 48.86 -35.45 33.85
C ILE A 37 48.75 -34.05 34.48
N ALA A 38 49.85 -33.29 34.50
CA ALA A 38 49.87 -31.93 35.05
C ALA A 38 48.93 -30.99 34.28
N GLU A 39 48.93 -31.06 32.94
CA GLU A 39 48.02 -30.31 32.09
C GLU A 39 46.55 -30.71 32.32
N SER A 40 46.28 -32.00 32.52
CA SER A 40 44.92 -32.49 32.83
C SER A 40 44.44 -32.00 34.20
N LEU A 41 45.29 -32.07 35.23
CA LEU A 41 44.98 -31.56 36.57
C LEU A 41 44.75 -30.06 36.57
N PHE A 42 45.58 -29.31 35.83
CA PHE A 42 45.39 -27.88 35.64
C PHE A 42 44.04 -27.58 35.00
N PHE A 43 43.66 -28.30 33.94
CA PHE A 43 42.36 -28.12 33.29
C PHE A 43 41.20 -28.42 34.23
N VAL A 44 41.27 -29.52 35.00
CA VAL A 44 40.24 -29.87 35.99
C VAL A 44 40.11 -28.79 37.06
N ALA A 45 41.22 -28.30 37.61
CA ALA A 45 41.22 -27.24 38.61
C ALA A 45 40.67 -25.92 38.04
N TRP A 46 41.09 -25.54 36.84
CA TRP A 46 40.60 -24.37 36.12
C TRP A 46 39.09 -24.48 35.83
N PHE A 47 38.64 -25.64 35.33
CA PHE A 47 37.23 -25.90 35.02
C PHE A 47 36.38 -25.86 36.30
N PHE A 48 36.84 -26.49 37.38
CA PHE A 48 36.17 -26.46 38.68
C PHE A 48 36.11 -25.03 39.24
N TYR A 49 37.19 -24.27 39.13
CA TYR A 49 37.21 -22.87 39.55
C TYR A 49 36.15 -22.05 38.79
N TRP A 50 36.13 -22.11 37.46
CA TRP A 50 35.23 -21.28 36.65
C TRP A 50 33.77 -21.74 36.66
N THR A 51 33.50 -23.03 36.89
CA THR A 51 32.12 -23.55 36.88
C THR A 51 31.50 -23.61 38.27
N VAL A 52 32.29 -23.78 39.33
CA VAL A 52 31.81 -23.95 40.71
C VAL A 52 32.22 -22.79 41.62
N ILE A 53 33.52 -22.49 41.75
CA ILE A 53 34.01 -21.51 42.75
C ILE A 53 33.61 -20.08 42.36
N TYR A 54 33.99 -19.65 41.16
CA TYR A 54 33.80 -18.27 40.71
C TYR A 54 32.32 -17.87 40.66
N PRO A 55 31.42 -18.63 40.03
CA PRO A 55 30.00 -18.24 39.93
C PRO A 55 29.28 -18.22 41.28
N ARG A 56 29.76 -18.99 42.27
CA ARG A 56 29.11 -19.11 43.58
C ARG A 56 29.63 -18.08 44.59
N TYR A 57 30.92 -17.77 44.58
CA TYR A 57 31.54 -17.00 45.65
C TYR A 57 32.19 -15.69 45.21
N LEU A 58 32.75 -15.64 43.98
CA LEU A 58 33.65 -14.56 43.56
C LEU A 58 33.03 -13.57 42.57
N THR A 59 31.95 -13.94 41.88
CA THR A 59 31.27 -13.05 40.94
C THR A 59 30.75 -11.77 41.63
N PRO A 60 30.94 -10.59 41.02
CA PRO A 60 30.40 -9.32 41.54
C PRO A 60 28.87 -9.29 41.54
N PHE A 61 28.23 -10.18 40.77
CA PHE A 61 26.79 -10.22 40.57
C PHE A 61 26.04 -11.14 41.55
N ARG A 62 26.72 -11.63 42.59
CA ARG A 62 26.17 -12.62 43.55
C ARG A 62 24.89 -12.20 44.26
N HIS A 63 24.67 -10.89 44.38
CA HIS A 63 23.51 -10.31 45.04
C HIS A 63 22.32 -10.10 44.09
N LEU A 64 22.52 -10.22 42.77
CA LEU A 64 21.43 -10.11 41.81
C LEU A 64 20.50 -11.33 41.88
N PRO A 65 19.19 -11.14 41.65
CA PRO A 65 18.23 -12.23 41.55
C PRO A 65 18.67 -13.29 40.54
N THR A 66 18.48 -14.57 40.87
CA THR A 66 18.88 -15.69 40.02
C THR A 66 17.91 -16.88 40.20
N PRO A 67 17.69 -17.72 39.18
CA PRO A 67 16.83 -18.90 39.32
C PRO A 67 17.30 -19.85 40.42
N ALA A 68 16.35 -20.46 41.15
CA ALA A 68 16.64 -21.31 42.31
C ALA A 68 17.45 -22.58 41.96
N SER A 69 17.23 -23.15 40.78
CA SER A 69 17.91 -24.35 40.30
C SER A 69 18.84 -24.06 39.12
N ARG A 70 20.05 -24.62 39.17
CA ARG A 70 21.05 -24.53 38.10
C ARG A 70 21.82 -25.84 37.95
N SER A 71 22.01 -26.27 36.72
CA SER A 71 22.97 -27.30 36.34
C SER A 71 24.34 -26.71 36.04
N ILE A 72 25.41 -27.41 36.40
CA ILE A 72 26.79 -26.99 36.06
C ILE A 72 27.01 -27.05 34.54
N LEU A 73 26.45 -28.06 33.88
CA LEU A 73 26.67 -28.35 32.47
C LEU A 73 25.74 -27.53 31.55
N THR A 74 24.45 -27.45 31.88
CA THR A 74 23.43 -26.81 31.05
C THR A 74 23.02 -25.41 31.55
N GLY A 75 23.52 -24.98 32.71
CA GLY A 75 23.11 -23.72 33.32
C GLY A 75 21.64 -23.76 33.72
N ASN A 76 20.86 -22.78 33.23
CA ASN A 76 19.41 -22.68 33.39
C ASN A 76 18.63 -23.14 32.13
N GLN A 77 19.30 -23.80 31.19
CA GLN A 77 18.69 -24.36 29.98
C GLN A 77 18.26 -25.81 30.21
N ASN A 78 17.21 -26.24 29.51
CA ASN A 78 16.73 -27.63 29.58
C ASN A 78 17.73 -28.65 28.98
N GLY A 79 18.59 -28.18 28.07
CA GLY A 79 19.67 -28.95 27.47
C GLY A 79 20.75 -28.03 26.91
N LEU A 80 21.88 -28.60 26.46
CA LEU A 80 23.01 -27.82 25.93
C LEU A 80 22.64 -27.04 24.64
N PHE A 81 21.82 -27.63 23.76
CA PHE A 81 21.47 -27.06 22.45
C PHE A 81 20.03 -27.38 22.00
N THR A 82 19.12 -27.62 22.94
CA THR A 82 17.75 -28.09 22.66
C THR A 82 16.70 -26.99 22.81
N GLU A 83 17.11 -25.75 23.05
CA GLU A 83 16.22 -24.66 23.39
C GLU A 83 16.79 -23.31 22.91
N ASN A 84 15.91 -22.38 22.51
CA ASN A 84 16.34 -21.07 22.08
C ASN A 84 16.71 -20.15 23.25
N SER A 85 17.64 -19.23 23.01
CA SER A 85 18.10 -18.30 24.06
C SER A 85 16.99 -17.36 24.56
N TRP A 86 16.01 -17.01 23.71
CA TRP A 86 14.88 -16.17 24.13
C TRP A 86 13.88 -16.91 25.01
N ASP A 87 13.67 -18.22 24.80
CA ASP A 87 12.77 -19.03 25.64
C ASP A 87 13.31 -19.12 27.07
N VAL A 88 14.62 -19.34 27.19
CA VAL A 88 15.33 -19.33 28.47
C VAL A 88 15.21 -17.95 29.12
N ALA A 89 15.49 -16.87 28.39
CA ALA A 89 15.41 -15.51 28.92
C ALA A 89 13.99 -15.16 29.38
N ARG A 90 12.96 -15.53 28.60
CA ARG A 90 11.55 -15.29 28.92
C ARG A 90 11.12 -16.03 30.17
N ARG A 91 11.43 -17.33 30.27
CA ARG A 91 11.13 -18.13 31.46
C ARG A 91 11.83 -17.58 32.70
N VAL A 92 13.10 -17.21 32.60
CA VAL A 92 13.86 -16.60 33.70
C VAL A 92 13.21 -15.27 34.12
N SER A 93 12.82 -14.42 33.18
CA SER A 93 12.16 -13.14 33.46
C SER A 93 10.81 -13.29 34.16
N GLN A 94 10.04 -14.32 33.80
CA GLN A 94 8.70 -14.57 34.37
C GLN A 94 8.74 -15.26 35.73
N THR A 95 9.77 -16.07 36.01
CA THR A 95 9.84 -16.90 37.23
C THR A 95 10.67 -16.28 38.35
N VAL A 96 11.57 -15.35 38.04
CA VAL A 96 12.46 -14.71 39.03
C VAL A 96 11.98 -13.30 39.33
N PRO A 97 11.48 -13.02 40.55
CA PRO A 97 11.17 -11.67 40.99
C PRO A 97 12.41 -10.79 40.89
N ASN A 98 12.28 -9.65 40.22
CA ASN A 98 13.42 -8.81 39.88
C ASN A 98 13.05 -7.34 39.80
N SER A 99 14.06 -6.47 39.91
CA SER A 99 13.93 -5.01 39.83
C SER A 99 14.70 -4.43 38.63
N GLY A 100 14.83 -5.19 37.54
CA GLY A 100 15.45 -4.73 36.29
C GLY A 100 16.67 -5.50 35.80
N LEU A 101 17.34 -6.26 36.68
CA LEU A 101 18.50 -7.08 36.33
C LEU A 101 18.34 -8.48 36.92
N ILE A 102 18.54 -9.50 36.10
CA ILE A 102 18.52 -10.90 36.52
C ILE A 102 19.82 -11.56 36.11
N ARG A 103 20.44 -12.29 37.03
CA ARG A 103 21.59 -13.12 36.75
C ARG A 103 21.15 -14.53 36.41
N TYR A 104 21.61 -15.04 35.27
CA TYR A 104 21.36 -16.42 34.87
C TYR A 104 22.59 -17.02 34.19
N TYR A 105 22.57 -18.33 34.05
CA TYR A 105 23.68 -19.13 33.52
C TYR A 105 23.22 -19.90 32.29
N VAL A 106 24.08 -19.97 31.28
CA VAL A 106 23.91 -20.88 30.15
C VAL A 106 24.91 -22.04 30.28
N ALA A 107 25.01 -22.86 29.24
CA ALA A 107 25.95 -23.98 29.18
C ALA A 107 27.36 -23.66 29.72
N LEU A 108 27.95 -24.64 30.40
CA LEU A 108 29.24 -24.54 31.08
C LEU A 108 29.32 -23.41 32.11
N SER A 109 28.21 -23.12 32.78
CA SER A 109 28.16 -22.13 33.87
C SER A 109 28.55 -20.71 33.43
N ASN A 110 28.38 -20.41 32.15
CA ASN A 110 28.68 -19.10 31.59
C ASN A 110 27.63 -18.08 32.07
N GLU A 111 28.10 -17.09 32.81
CA GLU A 111 27.27 -16.10 33.50
C GLU A 111 26.81 -14.98 32.56
N ARG A 112 25.52 -14.62 32.64
CA ARG A 112 24.92 -13.53 31.87
C ARG A 112 24.01 -12.68 32.77
N ILE A 113 23.91 -11.40 32.42
CA ILE A 113 22.97 -10.46 33.04
C ILE A 113 21.85 -10.21 32.04
N LEU A 114 20.63 -10.59 32.37
CA LEU A 114 19.43 -10.24 31.64
C LEU A 114 18.90 -8.89 32.14
N VAL A 115 18.62 -8.00 31.19
CA VAL A 115 18.04 -6.67 31.42
C VAL A 115 16.55 -6.74 31.15
N THR A 116 15.73 -6.33 32.12
CA THR A 116 14.26 -6.47 32.06
C THR A 116 13.49 -5.15 32.16
N ASN A 117 14.03 -4.11 32.81
CA ASN A 117 13.33 -2.83 32.95
C ASN A 117 13.84 -1.72 32.03
N THR A 118 13.03 -0.67 31.88
CA THR A 118 13.31 0.48 30.98
C THR A 118 14.56 1.27 31.37
N ARG A 119 14.85 1.43 32.67
CA ARG A 119 16.04 2.15 33.15
C ARG A 119 17.32 1.45 32.72
N ALA A 120 17.43 0.15 32.97
CA ALA A 120 18.60 -0.62 32.60
C ALA A 120 18.71 -0.81 31.08
N LEU A 121 17.58 -0.93 30.37
CA LEU A 121 17.57 -0.90 28.89
C LEU A 121 18.11 0.43 28.36
N SER A 122 17.73 1.56 28.96
CA SER A 122 18.23 2.88 28.58
C SER A 122 19.74 3.00 28.76
N ASP A 123 20.30 2.46 29.85
CA ASP A 123 21.74 2.50 30.08
C ASP A 123 22.50 1.68 29.03
N VAL A 124 22.03 0.48 28.73
CA VAL A 124 22.69 -0.43 27.78
C VAL A 124 22.53 0.03 26.32
N LEU A 125 21.35 0.53 25.95
CA LEU A 125 21.01 0.82 24.55
C LEU A 125 21.21 2.28 24.16
N THR A 126 21.17 3.22 25.11
CA THR A 126 21.17 4.66 24.84
C THR A 126 22.33 5.38 25.55
N ASN A 127 22.37 5.39 26.88
CA ASN A 127 23.29 6.25 27.65
C ASN A 127 24.74 5.77 27.53
N HIS A 128 24.98 4.48 27.76
CA HIS A 128 26.31 3.85 27.74
C HIS A 128 26.47 2.92 26.53
N SER A 129 25.72 3.15 25.44
CA SER A 129 25.65 2.24 24.29
C SER A 129 27.01 1.94 23.62
N HIS A 130 27.98 2.84 23.75
CA HIS A 130 29.34 2.67 23.22
C HIS A 130 30.26 1.85 24.12
N ASP A 131 29.90 1.67 25.38
CA ASP A 131 30.61 0.82 26.33
C ASP A 131 30.30 -0.66 26.06
N PHE A 132 29.21 -0.92 25.34
CA PHE A 132 28.69 -2.24 25.02
C PHE A 132 28.93 -2.59 23.54
N GLY A 133 29.82 -3.54 23.29
CA GLY A 133 30.15 -4.08 21.96
C GLY A 133 29.52 -5.45 21.69
N LYS A 134 29.78 -6.00 20.50
CA LYS A 134 29.41 -7.39 20.16
C LYS A 134 30.47 -8.39 20.65
N SER A 135 30.09 -9.65 20.84
CA SER A 135 31.04 -10.71 21.16
C SER A 135 32.06 -10.90 20.04
N ASN A 136 33.29 -11.34 20.39
CA ASN A 136 34.34 -11.57 19.39
C ASN A 136 33.90 -12.57 18.32
N LEU A 137 33.24 -13.66 18.71
CA LEU A 137 32.71 -14.65 17.77
C LEU A 137 31.73 -14.02 16.76
N ALA A 138 30.80 -13.19 17.23
CA ALA A 138 29.84 -12.51 16.36
C ALA A 138 30.55 -11.53 15.40
N LYS A 139 31.56 -10.79 15.89
CA LYS A 139 32.39 -9.89 15.06
C LYS A 139 33.11 -10.68 13.95
N PHE A 140 33.71 -11.83 14.25
CA PHE A 140 34.46 -12.62 13.26
C PHE A 140 33.56 -13.34 12.25
N ALA A 141 32.47 -13.97 12.70
CA ALA A 141 31.58 -14.71 11.82
C ALA A 141 30.88 -13.79 10.81
N LEU A 142 30.36 -12.64 11.27
CA LEU A 142 29.64 -11.71 10.39
C LEU A 142 30.58 -10.86 9.53
N LYS A 143 31.81 -10.54 10.00
CA LYS A 143 32.82 -9.89 9.15
C LYS A 143 33.17 -10.73 7.91
N ARG A 144 33.20 -12.05 8.02
CA ARG A 144 33.43 -12.91 6.86
C ARG A 144 32.25 -12.92 5.89
N LEU A 145 31.03 -12.79 6.42
CA LEU A 145 29.80 -12.77 5.64
C LEU A 145 29.65 -11.46 4.86
N THR A 146 29.69 -10.33 5.57
CA THR A 146 29.31 -9.00 5.06
C THR A 146 30.45 -7.98 5.07
N GLY A 147 31.60 -8.29 5.66
CA GLY A 147 32.65 -7.30 5.92
C GLY A 147 32.34 -6.37 7.09
N ASN A 148 33.05 -5.24 7.15
CA ASN A 148 32.91 -4.20 8.17
C ASN A 148 31.78 -3.19 7.84
N GLY A 149 30.59 -3.69 7.50
CA GLY A 149 29.41 -2.84 7.26
C GLY A 149 28.83 -2.23 8.54
N LEU A 150 27.86 -1.33 8.40
CA LEU A 150 27.29 -0.53 9.50
C LEU A 150 26.87 -1.36 10.72
N GLY A 151 26.34 -2.57 10.50
CA GLY A 151 25.94 -3.48 11.57
C GLY A 151 27.07 -3.93 12.49
N PHE A 152 28.35 -3.78 12.13
CA PHE A 152 29.52 -4.26 12.91
C PHE A 152 30.47 -3.18 13.37
N LEU A 153 30.34 -1.98 12.83
CA LEU A 153 31.14 -0.84 13.24
C LEU A 153 30.84 -0.49 14.70
N GLU A 154 31.88 -0.09 15.40
CA GLU A 154 31.80 0.35 16.79
C GLU A 154 32.43 1.74 16.94
N GLY A 155 32.21 2.40 18.07
CA GLY A 155 32.84 3.69 18.37
C GLY A 155 32.52 4.80 17.38
N ASN A 156 33.56 5.57 17.01
CA ASN A 156 33.42 6.76 16.15
C ASN A 156 33.14 6.42 14.69
N GLU A 157 33.70 5.32 14.17
CA GLU A 157 33.50 4.88 12.78
C GLU A 157 32.01 4.59 12.52
N HIS A 158 31.35 3.89 13.46
CA HIS A 158 29.90 3.69 13.40
C HIS A 158 29.13 5.02 13.36
N LYS A 159 29.49 6.00 14.22
CA LYS A 159 28.80 7.30 14.26
C LYS A 159 28.91 8.03 12.91
N VAL A 160 30.11 8.08 12.34
CA VAL A 160 30.37 8.74 11.04
C VAL A 160 29.61 8.03 9.91
N HIS A 161 29.74 6.70 9.80
CA HIS A 161 29.09 5.94 8.74
C HIS A 161 27.56 6.02 8.84
N ARG A 162 27.01 5.89 10.06
CA ARG A 162 25.56 6.01 10.30
C ARG A 162 25.04 7.39 9.88
N LYS A 163 25.74 8.45 10.24
CA LYS A 163 25.36 9.84 9.91
C LYS A 163 25.28 10.04 8.40
N ASN A 164 26.28 9.54 7.65
CA ASN A 164 26.37 9.72 6.20
C ASN A 164 25.44 8.80 5.40
N LEU A 165 25.00 7.67 5.96
CA LEU A 165 24.01 6.77 5.35
C LEU A 165 22.56 7.18 5.68
N MET A 166 22.32 7.84 6.83
CA MET A 166 20.97 8.18 7.32
C MET A 166 20.06 8.91 6.30
N PRO A 167 20.54 9.81 5.42
CA PRO A 167 19.67 10.50 4.47
C PRO A 167 18.83 9.56 3.59
N ALA A 168 19.38 8.38 3.21
CA ALA A 168 18.70 7.35 2.43
C ALA A 168 17.66 6.54 3.23
N PHE A 169 17.60 6.70 4.56
CA PHE A 169 16.71 5.96 5.44
C PHE A 169 15.75 6.87 6.23
N THR A 170 15.69 8.15 5.89
CA THR A 170 14.71 9.07 6.49
C THR A 170 13.30 8.68 6.09
N ARG A 171 12.31 8.80 6.99
CA ARG A 171 10.90 8.49 6.72
C ARG A 171 10.39 9.18 5.45
N LYS A 172 10.78 10.45 5.24
CA LYS A 172 10.42 11.22 4.05
C LYS A 172 10.94 10.55 2.77
N HIS A 173 12.22 10.19 2.73
CA HIS A 173 12.78 9.58 1.54
C HIS A 173 12.23 8.16 1.30
N VAL A 174 12.07 7.36 2.36
CA VAL A 174 11.48 6.02 2.24
C VAL A 174 10.04 6.09 1.71
N LYS A 175 9.25 7.10 2.09
CA LYS A 175 7.89 7.30 1.53
C LYS A 175 7.95 7.50 0.00
N GLU A 176 8.98 8.17 -0.52
CA GLU A 176 9.20 8.33 -1.97
C GLU A 176 9.53 7.00 -2.69
N LEU A 177 10.01 5.98 -1.97
CA LEU A 177 10.33 4.65 -2.52
C LEU A 177 9.12 3.70 -2.54
N THR A 178 8.01 4.08 -1.90
CA THR A 178 6.82 3.23 -1.78
C THR A 178 6.26 2.73 -3.13
N PRO A 179 6.25 3.54 -4.22
CA PRO A 179 5.90 3.03 -5.54
C PRO A 179 6.71 1.80 -5.98
N ILE A 180 8.03 1.81 -5.74
CA ILE A 180 8.91 0.68 -6.10
C ILE A 180 8.58 -0.55 -5.27
N PHE A 181 8.31 -0.36 -3.97
CA PHE A 181 7.91 -1.45 -3.07
C PHE A 181 6.60 -2.09 -3.52
N TRP A 182 5.63 -1.26 -3.90
CA TRP A 182 4.35 -1.74 -4.41
C TRP A 182 4.47 -2.45 -5.75
N ASP A 183 5.20 -1.87 -6.71
CA ASP A 183 5.40 -2.50 -8.03
C ASP A 183 6.01 -3.90 -7.89
N LYS A 184 7.04 -4.06 -7.05
CA LYS A 184 7.65 -5.36 -6.77
C LYS A 184 6.72 -6.30 -5.98
N ALA A 185 5.88 -5.78 -5.08
CA ALA A 185 4.85 -6.57 -4.42
C ALA A 185 3.80 -7.10 -5.43
N MET A 186 3.44 -6.30 -6.45
CA MET A 186 2.54 -6.73 -7.51
C MET A 186 3.20 -7.71 -8.48
N GLU A 187 4.50 -7.56 -8.77
CA GLU A 187 5.28 -8.57 -9.51
C GLU A 187 5.27 -9.92 -8.76
N MET A 188 5.47 -9.91 -7.44
CA MET A 188 5.35 -11.11 -6.59
C MET A 188 3.96 -11.75 -6.70
N VAL A 189 2.89 -10.95 -6.58
CA VAL A 189 1.49 -11.42 -6.74
C VAL A 189 1.28 -12.07 -8.11
N LYS A 190 1.74 -11.45 -9.19
CA LYS A 190 1.63 -11.99 -10.56
C LYS A 190 2.40 -13.31 -10.71
N GLY A 191 3.58 -13.41 -10.11
CA GLY A 191 4.39 -14.62 -10.08
C GLY A 191 3.67 -15.77 -9.35
N MET A 192 3.13 -15.51 -8.16
CA MET A 192 2.33 -16.48 -7.41
C MET A 192 1.06 -16.89 -8.17
N GLU A 193 0.38 -15.96 -8.83
CA GLU A 193 -0.80 -16.24 -9.63
C GLU A 193 -0.48 -17.18 -10.81
N ALA A 194 0.69 -17.02 -11.43
CA ALA A 194 1.17 -17.93 -12.47
C ALA A 194 1.48 -19.33 -11.90
N GLU A 195 2.09 -19.43 -10.72
CA GLU A 195 2.35 -20.71 -10.05
C GLU A 195 1.06 -21.44 -9.69
N VAL A 196 0.08 -20.73 -9.13
CA VAL A 196 -1.24 -21.27 -8.79
C VAL A 196 -1.99 -21.76 -10.04
N ARG A 197 -1.90 -21.04 -11.17
CA ARG A 197 -2.51 -21.47 -12.44
C ARG A 197 -1.85 -22.71 -13.06
N CYS A 198 -0.55 -22.90 -12.86
CA CYS A 198 0.23 -24.00 -13.43
C CYS A 198 0.33 -25.23 -12.49
N GLY A 199 -0.23 -25.16 -11.28
CA GLY A 199 -0.17 -26.22 -10.28
C GLY A 199 -0.86 -27.52 -10.69
N LYS A 200 -0.38 -28.65 -10.15
CA LYS A 200 -0.86 -30.02 -10.45
C LYS A 200 -2.17 -30.41 -9.75
N ASP A 201 -2.70 -29.56 -8.88
CA ASP A 201 -3.88 -29.86 -8.05
C ASP A 201 -5.16 -29.50 -8.84
N THR A 202 -5.51 -30.35 -9.80
CA THR A 202 -6.54 -30.14 -10.83
C THR A 202 -7.98 -30.34 -10.34
N SER A 203 -8.23 -30.40 -9.02
CA SER A 203 -9.55 -30.73 -8.48
C SER A 203 -10.47 -29.52 -8.24
N THR A 204 -9.94 -28.30 -8.14
CA THR A 204 -10.74 -27.07 -7.95
C THR A 204 -10.20 -25.92 -8.81
N GLN A 205 -11.06 -25.35 -9.66
CA GLN A 205 -10.73 -24.22 -10.54
C GLN A 205 -10.14 -23.04 -9.73
N GLY A 206 -8.85 -22.73 -9.91
CA GLY A 206 -8.25 -21.46 -9.46
C GLY A 206 -7.65 -21.42 -8.04
N THR A 207 -7.40 -22.57 -7.41
CA THR A 207 -6.78 -22.67 -6.08
C THR A 207 -5.43 -23.39 -6.12
N GLY A 208 -4.43 -22.94 -5.37
CA GLY A 208 -3.12 -23.60 -5.31
C GLY A 208 -2.39 -23.37 -3.98
N ILE A 209 -1.53 -24.31 -3.58
CA ILE A 209 -0.74 -24.24 -2.34
C ILE A 209 0.66 -23.73 -2.66
N VAL A 210 1.10 -22.70 -1.93
CA VAL A 210 2.38 -22.02 -2.15
C VAL A 210 3.12 -21.86 -0.82
N GLU A 211 4.46 -22.00 -0.88
CA GLU A 211 5.35 -21.66 0.24
C GLU A 211 5.63 -20.16 0.23
N ILE A 212 5.22 -19.46 1.29
CA ILE A 212 5.23 -17.99 1.32
C ILE A 212 6.64 -17.40 1.44
N HIS A 213 7.53 -18.07 2.17
CA HIS A 213 8.83 -17.50 2.54
C HIS A 213 9.77 -17.38 1.32
N ASP A 214 9.84 -18.37 0.44
CA ASP A 214 10.64 -18.30 -0.79
C ASP A 214 10.20 -17.16 -1.74
N TRP A 215 8.90 -16.87 -1.83
CA TRP A 215 8.43 -15.70 -2.59
C TRP A 215 8.74 -14.38 -1.90
N ALA A 216 8.55 -14.31 -0.59
CA ALA A 216 8.83 -13.11 0.21
C ALA A 216 10.31 -12.72 0.16
N THR A 217 11.19 -13.72 0.20
CA THR A 217 12.64 -13.54 0.05
C THR A 217 12.99 -13.01 -1.35
N ARG A 218 12.49 -13.62 -2.42
CA ARG A 218 12.69 -13.07 -3.78
C ARG A 218 12.19 -11.62 -3.92
N ALA A 219 10.99 -11.32 -3.42
CA ALA A 219 10.42 -9.98 -3.50
C ALA A 219 11.26 -8.92 -2.76
N THR A 220 11.63 -9.19 -1.51
CA THR A 220 12.42 -8.26 -0.70
C THR A 220 13.85 -8.10 -1.21
N LEU A 221 14.42 -9.12 -1.87
CA LEU A 221 15.75 -9.04 -2.50
C LEU A 221 15.71 -8.12 -3.72
N ASP A 222 14.70 -8.25 -4.58
CA ASP A 222 14.52 -7.36 -5.74
C ASP A 222 14.17 -5.92 -5.31
N ILE A 223 13.40 -5.76 -4.21
CA ILE A 223 13.09 -4.44 -3.62
C ILE A 223 14.36 -3.72 -3.16
N ILE A 224 15.19 -4.34 -2.30
CA ILE A 224 16.43 -3.69 -1.85
C ILE A 224 17.40 -3.46 -3.00
N GLY A 225 17.41 -4.35 -4.00
CA GLY A 225 18.12 -4.17 -5.26
C GLY A 225 17.71 -2.88 -5.97
N THR A 226 16.43 -2.77 -6.33
CA THR A 226 15.94 -1.66 -7.16
C THR A 226 15.85 -0.35 -6.39
N ALA A 227 15.23 -0.35 -5.21
CA ALA A 227 15.03 0.88 -4.43
C ALA A 227 16.30 1.30 -3.69
N GLY A 228 17.10 0.34 -3.20
CA GLY A 228 18.27 0.61 -2.37
C GLY A 228 19.54 0.81 -3.20
N PHE A 229 19.71 0.07 -4.28
CA PHE A 229 20.95 0.05 -5.08
C PHE A 229 20.76 0.45 -6.55
N GLY A 230 19.51 0.68 -6.97
CA GLY A 230 19.16 0.90 -8.38
C GLY A 230 19.42 -0.31 -9.27
N TYR A 231 19.58 -1.51 -8.72
CA TYR A 231 19.95 -2.70 -9.49
C TYR A 231 18.87 -3.77 -9.34
N ASP A 232 18.22 -4.16 -10.44
CA ASP A 232 17.23 -5.24 -10.42
C ASP A 232 17.94 -6.60 -10.52
N PHE A 233 17.78 -7.45 -9.50
CA PHE A 233 18.36 -8.80 -9.48
C PHE A 233 17.51 -9.82 -10.27
N GLY A 234 16.26 -9.47 -10.59
CA GLY A 234 15.34 -10.33 -11.35
C GLY A 234 15.05 -11.68 -10.68
N THR A 235 15.10 -11.75 -9.35
CA THR A 235 14.92 -13.01 -8.60
C THR A 235 13.46 -13.46 -8.61
N LEU A 236 12.50 -12.53 -8.73
CA LEU A 236 11.08 -12.83 -8.85
C LEU A 236 10.74 -13.61 -10.13
N HIS A 237 11.38 -13.26 -11.26
CA HIS A 237 11.13 -13.88 -12.57
C HIS A 237 11.98 -15.13 -12.83
N ASN A 238 13.13 -15.24 -12.16
CA ASN A 238 14.05 -16.37 -12.31
C ASN A 238 14.45 -16.93 -10.93
N PRO A 239 13.66 -17.86 -10.36
CA PRO A 239 13.94 -18.46 -9.06
C PRO A 239 15.23 -19.31 -9.03
N SER A 240 15.73 -19.70 -10.20
CA SER A 240 17.00 -20.43 -10.35
C SER A 240 18.19 -19.51 -10.64
N ASN A 241 18.05 -18.18 -10.46
CA ASN A 241 19.16 -17.28 -10.72
C ASN A 241 20.36 -17.57 -9.81
N GLU A 242 21.56 -17.30 -10.33
CA GLU A 242 22.80 -17.61 -9.62
C GLU A 242 22.92 -16.80 -8.32
N ILE A 243 22.36 -15.59 -8.28
CA ILE A 243 22.37 -14.71 -7.10
C ILE A 243 21.64 -15.35 -5.93
N GLY A 244 20.39 -15.79 -6.11
CA GLY A 244 19.62 -16.44 -5.05
C GLY A 244 20.28 -17.72 -4.56
N GLN A 245 20.87 -18.51 -5.46
CA GLN A 245 21.58 -19.74 -5.10
C GLN A 245 22.86 -19.48 -4.30
N GLN A 246 23.69 -18.52 -4.71
CA GLN A 246 24.92 -18.17 -3.99
C GLN A 246 24.60 -17.52 -2.64
N TYR A 247 23.52 -16.74 -2.57
CA TYR A 247 23.03 -16.15 -1.33
C TYR A 247 22.54 -17.22 -0.34
N LYS A 248 21.78 -18.24 -0.78
CA LYS A 248 21.40 -19.39 0.07
C LYS A 248 22.63 -20.11 0.67
N LYS A 249 23.77 -20.15 -0.03
CA LYS A 249 25.04 -20.71 0.49
C LYS A 249 25.73 -19.84 1.55
N MET A 250 25.42 -18.54 1.61
CA MET A 250 25.94 -17.63 2.62
C MET A 250 25.24 -17.79 3.97
N PHE A 251 23.97 -18.18 3.97
CA PHE A 251 23.17 -18.47 5.17
C PHE A 251 23.18 -19.97 5.48
N LEU A 252 24.32 -20.46 5.94
CA LEU A 252 24.44 -21.85 6.37
C LEU A 252 23.75 -22.06 7.72
N GLU A 253 22.90 -23.06 7.80
CA GLU A 253 22.29 -23.45 9.06
C GLU A 253 23.36 -23.89 10.08
N PRO A 254 23.26 -23.43 11.34
CA PRO A 254 24.20 -23.83 12.38
C PRO A 254 24.03 -25.33 12.64
N SER A 255 24.95 -26.13 12.11
CA SER A 255 25.03 -27.56 12.45
C SER A 255 25.35 -27.77 13.93
N THR A 256 25.05 -28.96 14.45
CA THR A 256 25.46 -29.38 15.80
C THR A 256 26.93 -29.10 16.10
N ALA A 257 27.82 -29.29 15.12
CA ALA A 257 29.23 -28.93 15.23
C ALA A 257 29.44 -27.42 15.45
N PHE A 258 28.71 -26.56 14.75
CA PHE A 258 28.78 -25.10 14.93
C PHE A 258 28.35 -24.68 16.34
N ASN A 259 27.29 -25.29 16.88
CA ASN A 259 26.82 -25.01 18.25
C ASN A 259 27.88 -25.36 19.30
N TRP A 260 28.56 -26.50 19.15
CA TRP A 260 29.70 -26.87 19.98
C TRP A 260 30.88 -25.90 19.83
N LEU A 261 31.19 -25.49 18.60
CA LEU A 261 32.27 -24.52 18.36
C LEU A 261 31.92 -23.13 18.91
N GLU A 262 30.66 -22.71 18.89
CA GLU A 262 30.17 -21.47 19.50
C GLU A 262 30.30 -21.52 21.03
N LEU A 263 29.93 -22.64 21.65
CA LEU A 263 30.12 -22.87 23.09
C LEU A 263 31.61 -22.79 23.49
N LEU A 264 32.47 -23.41 22.70
CA LEU A 264 33.93 -23.43 22.91
C LEU A 264 34.61 -22.13 22.48
N GLY A 265 33.98 -21.30 21.63
CA GLY A 265 34.51 -20.05 21.09
C GLY A 265 34.72 -18.95 22.13
N ASN A 266 34.19 -19.11 23.35
CA ASN A 266 34.53 -18.25 24.49
C ASN A 266 35.93 -18.56 25.06
N TYR A 267 36.47 -19.75 24.77
CA TYR A 267 37.72 -20.27 25.32
C TYR A 267 38.79 -20.52 24.24
N ILE A 268 38.39 -20.71 22.99
CA ILE A 268 39.26 -21.00 21.83
C ILE A 268 39.14 -19.87 20.80
N ASP A 269 40.27 -19.43 20.22
CA ASP A 269 40.25 -18.45 19.12
C ASP A 269 39.64 -19.09 17.86
N PHE A 270 38.39 -18.74 17.60
CA PHE A 270 37.57 -19.28 16.52
C PHE A 270 38.12 -18.99 15.11
N ARG A 271 39.10 -18.08 14.98
CA ARG A 271 39.76 -17.78 13.70
C ARG A 271 40.34 -19.05 13.07
N PHE A 272 40.95 -19.93 13.88
CA PHE A 272 41.57 -21.16 13.38
C PHE A 272 40.56 -22.12 12.73
N LEU A 273 39.39 -22.30 13.36
CA LEU A 273 38.35 -23.21 12.87
C LEU A 273 37.72 -22.71 11.58
N MET A 274 37.56 -21.39 11.45
CA MET A 274 37.06 -20.77 10.25
C MET A 274 38.09 -20.79 9.12
N THR A 275 39.40 -20.88 9.40
CA THR A 275 40.41 -21.05 8.35
C THR A 275 40.52 -22.48 7.82
N LEU A 276 39.88 -23.47 8.46
CA LEU A 276 39.95 -24.86 8.00
C LEU A 276 39.30 -25.04 6.61
N PRO A 277 39.89 -25.83 5.71
CA PRO A 277 39.41 -26.07 4.35
C PRO A 277 38.23 -27.06 4.32
N VAL A 278 37.22 -26.84 5.15
CA VAL A 278 35.98 -27.64 5.14
C VAL A 278 35.01 -27.11 4.08
N LYS A 279 34.21 -28.00 3.49
CA LYS A 279 33.21 -27.66 2.45
C LYS A 279 32.38 -26.43 2.82
N LYS A 280 31.90 -26.34 4.07
CA LYS A 280 31.14 -25.21 4.59
C LYS A 280 31.87 -23.87 4.51
N ASN A 281 33.14 -23.84 4.92
CA ASN A 281 33.97 -22.63 4.87
C ASN A 281 34.26 -22.22 3.42
N ARG A 282 34.44 -23.21 2.53
CA ARG A 282 34.65 -22.97 1.10
C ARG A 282 33.40 -22.38 0.43
N ASP A 283 32.24 -22.97 0.69
CA ASP A 283 30.97 -22.54 0.10
C ASP A 283 30.59 -21.13 0.59
N LEU A 284 30.79 -20.82 1.88
CA LEU A 284 30.57 -19.48 2.42
C LEU A 284 31.53 -18.44 1.81
N THR A 285 32.82 -18.77 1.68
CA THR A 285 33.78 -17.86 1.03
C THR A 285 33.46 -17.66 -0.45
N ALA A 286 33.07 -18.72 -1.18
CA ALA A 286 32.70 -18.62 -2.59
C ALA A 286 31.46 -17.74 -2.78
N GLY A 287 30.41 -17.94 -1.98
CA GLY A 287 29.21 -17.11 -2.00
C GLY A 287 29.49 -15.65 -1.66
N SER A 288 30.27 -15.39 -0.60
CA SER A 288 30.66 -14.02 -0.21
C SER A 288 31.47 -13.33 -1.31
N ASN A 289 32.43 -14.02 -1.94
CA ASN A 289 33.23 -13.46 -3.03
C ASN A 289 32.35 -13.12 -4.24
N PHE A 290 31.42 -14.01 -4.62
CA PHE A 290 30.48 -13.77 -5.70
C PHE A 290 29.61 -12.53 -5.45
N MET A 291 29.01 -12.43 -4.26
CA MET A 291 28.20 -11.26 -3.89
C MET A 291 29.02 -9.97 -3.80
N ARG A 292 30.29 -10.05 -3.39
CA ARG A 292 31.22 -8.91 -3.40
C ARG A 292 31.51 -8.42 -4.82
N GLU A 293 31.67 -9.31 -5.79
CA GLU A 293 31.84 -8.90 -7.18
C GLU A 293 30.59 -8.23 -7.75
N ILE A 294 29.39 -8.71 -7.37
CA ILE A 294 28.13 -8.02 -7.69
C ILE A 294 28.09 -6.63 -7.04
N ALA A 295 28.40 -6.52 -5.75
CA ALA A 295 28.43 -5.24 -5.06
C ALA A 295 29.40 -4.25 -5.74
N LYS A 296 30.60 -4.69 -6.13
CA LYS A 296 31.55 -3.88 -6.91
C LYS A 296 30.97 -3.45 -8.25
N LYS A 297 30.31 -4.35 -8.98
CA LYS A 297 29.66 -4.03 -10.26
C LYS A 297 28.60 -2.93 -10.08
N VAL A 298 27.71 -3.09 -9.11
CA VAL A 298 26.66 -2.11 -8.80
C VAL A 298 27.26 -0.74 -8.44
N ILE A 299 28.30 -0.71 -7.59
CA ILE A 299 28.98 0.53 -7.21
C ILE A 299 29.60 1.22 -8.43
N ARG A 300 30.27 0.46 -9.33
CA ARG A 300 30.86 1.00 -10.55
C ARG A 300 29.81 1.60 -11.49
N GLU A 301 28.70 0.90 -11.71
CA GLU A 301 27.59 1.39 -12.54
C GLU A 301 26.99 2.67 -11.98
N ARG A 302 26.69 2.70 -10.67
CA ARG A 302 26.17 3.89 -9.98
C ARG A 302 27.12 5.07 -10.03
N ARG A 303 28.43 4.84 -9.81
CA ARG A 303 29.47 5.87 -9.92
C ARG A 303 29.55 6.44 -11.34
N HIS A 304 29.45 5.59 -12.35
CA HIS A 304 29.45 6.02 -13.75
C HIS A 304 28.22 6.89 -14.08
N GLU A 305 27.03 6.48 -13.66
CA GLU A 305 25.79 7.27 -13.85
C GLU A 305 25.86 8.63 -13.13
N LEU A 306 26.38 8.66 -11.91
CA LEU A 306 26.62 9.90 -11.17
C LEU A 306 27.58 10.84 -11.91
N PHE A 307 28.71 10.31 -12.39
CA PHE A 307 29.69 11.08 -13.13
C PHE A 307 29.11 11.66 -14.43
N GLN A 308 28.39 10.85 -15.21
CA GLN A 308 27.73 11.30 -16.45
C GLN A 308 26.77 12.47 -16.19
N ARG A 309 25.97 12.39 -15.12
CA ARG A 309 25.01 13.45 -14.75
C ARG A 309 25.68 14.73 -14.28
N MET A 310 26.85 14.64 -13.64
CA MET A 310 27.63 15.81 -13.24
C MET A 310 28.27 16.51 -14.45
N THR A 311 28.65 15.77 -15.48
CA THR A 311 29.25 16.32 -16.71
C THR A 311 28.23 16.94 -17.69
N SER A 312 26.97 16.53 -17.66
CA SER A 312 25.90 17.14 -18.45
C SER A 312 25.41 18.45 -17.80
N GLN A 313 25.53 19.60 -18.49
CA GLN A 313 25.21 20.97 -18.03
C GLN A 313 23.73 21.24 -17.59
N ALA A 314 22.89 20.22 -17.40
CA ALA A 314 21.49 20.36 -16.93
C ALA A 314 21.26 19.90 -15.47
N GLY A 315 22.31 19.60 -14.72
CA GLY A 315 22.22 18.93 -13.42
C GLY A 315 21.85 19.83 -12.24
N ASN A 316 20.55 20.12 -12.06
CA ASN A 316 20.06 20.59 -10.77
C ASN A 316 20.17 19.42 -9.76
N MET A 317 21.21 19.45 -8.91
CA MET A 317 21.59 18.38 -7.96
C MET A 317 20.47 18.00 -6.97
N LYS A 318 19.41 18.83 -6.89
CA LYS A 318 18.19 18.60 -6.09
C LYS A 318 17.34 17.40 -6.54
N ASN A 319 17.50 16.90 -7.77
CA ASN A 319 16.67 15.82 -8.33
C ASN A 319 17.38 14.46 -8.48
N THR A 320 18.53 14.27 -7.84
CA THR A 320 19.24 13.00 -7.86
C THR A 320 18.43 11.93 -7.11
N LYS A 321 18.05 10.82 -7.77
CA LYS A 321 17.45 9.64 -7.10
C LYS A 321 18.33 9.26 -5.90
N LYS A 322 17.78 9.30 -4.68
CA LYS A 322 18.56 9.14 -3.44
C LYS A 322 18.64 7.68 -2.98
N ASP A 323 18.99 6.76 -3.87
CA ASP A 323 19.28 5.39 -3.43
C ASP A 323 20.48 5.37 -2.44
N ILE A 324 20.65 4.25 -1.73
CA ILE A 324 21.62 4.12 -0.64
C ILE A 324 23.05 4.32 -1.17
N ILE A 325 23.36 3.78 -2.35
CA ILE A 325 24.71 3.86 -2.94
C ILE A 325 25.00 5.26 -3.43
N THR A 326 24.03 5.89 -4.10
CA THR A 326 24.14 7.27 -4.57
C THR A 326 24.35 8.22 -3.40
N THR A 327 23.62 8.02 -2.29
CA THR A 327 23.81 8.78 -1.05
C THR A 327 25.19 8.56 -0.46
N ALA A 328 25.66 7.31 -0.42
CA ALA A 328 26.97 6.98 0.12
C ALA A 328 28.11 7.59 -0.72
N LEU A 329 28.03 7.47 -2.06
CA LEU A 329 28.98 8.07 -3.00
C LEU A 329 29.02 9.60 -2.90
N ALA A 330 27.85 10.26 -2.77
CA ALA A 330 27.77 11.71 -2.63
C ALA A 330 28.37 12.23 -1.33
N SER A 331 28.50 11.40 -0.30
CA SER A 331 29.11 11.82 0.97
C SER A 331 30.63 11.89 0.91
N ASP A 332 31.28 11.25 -0.07
CA ASP A 332 32.75 11.10 -0.20
C ASP A 332 33.45 10.61 1.09
N CYS A 333 32.71 9.93 1.97
CA CYS A 333 33.17 9.52 3.29
C CYS A 333 33.62 8.04 3.35
N PHE A 334 33.49 7.29 2.25
CA PHE A 334 33.69 5.85 2.23
C PHE A 334 34.72 5.44 1.18
N THR A 335 35.63 4.53 1.55
CA THR A 335 36.46 3.84 0.56
C THR A 335 35.64 2.83 -0.26
N ASP A 336 36.15 2.41 -1.41
CA ASP A 336 35.47 1.42 -2.26
C ASP A 336 35.20 0.11 -1.50
N ASP A 337 36.14 -0.36 -0.68
CA ASP A 337 35.96 -1.56 0.13
C ASP A 337 34.90 -1.36 1.23
N GLN A 338 34.85 -0.18 1.86
CA GLN A 338 33.81 0.14 2.84
C GLN A 338 32.42 0.24 2.19
N LEU A 339 32.32 0.76 0.97
CA LEU A 339 31.07 0.76 0.21
C LEU A 339 30.60 -0.66 -0.11
N VAL A 340 31.52 -1.53 -0.56
CA VAL A 340 31.21 -2.95 -0.80
C VAL A 340 30.71 -3.61 0.49
N ASP A 341 31.39 -3.39 1.61
CA ASP A 341 30.99 -3.93 2.91
C ASP A 341 29.60 -3.43 3.36
N HIS A 342 29.23 -2.18 3.08
CA HIS A 342 27.88 -1.67 3.35
C HIS A 342 26.81 -2.28 2.44
N VAL A 343 27.07 -2.39 1.13
CA VAL A 343 26.15 -3.05 0.18
C VAL A 343 25.91 -4.50 0.60
N MET A 344 26.97 -5.23 0.95
CA MET A 344 26.87 -6.59 1.48
C MET A 344 26.06 -6.67 2.76
N ALA A 345 26.25 -5.73 3.70
CA ALA A 345 25.49 -5.69 4.95
C ALA A 345 24.00 -5.40 4.72
N PHE A 346 23.66 -4.48 3.80
CA PHE A 346 22.26 -4.14 3.50
C PHE A 346 21.54 -5.24 2.71
N LEU A 347 22.24 -5.94 1.81
CA LEU A 347 21.71 -7.14 1.13
C LEU A 347 21.35 -8.25 2.11
N VAL A 348 22.15 -8.44 3.16
CA VAL A 348 21.89 -9.45 4.20
C VAL A 348 20.79 -9.00 5.15
N ALA A 349 20.83 -7.76 5.62
CA ALA A 349 19.92 -7.28 6.66
C ALA A 349 18.51 -6.92 6.15
N GLY A 350 18.40 -6.30 4.97
CA GLY A 350 17.15 -5.71 4.47
C GLY A 350 16.15 -6.69 3.88
N HIS A 351 16.61 -7.87 3.48
CA HIS A 351 15.82 -8.87 2.76
C HIS A 351 15.12 -9.86 3.73
N GLU A 352 15.91 -10.64 4.46
CA GLU A 352 15.41 -11.79 5.24
C GLU A 352 14.48 -11.36 6.38
N SER A 353 14.74 -10.18 6.95
CA SER A 353 13.98 -9.64 8.09
C SER A 353 12.55 -9.24 7.69
N THR A 354 12.39 -8.48 6.60
CA THR A 354 11.06 -8.13 6.08
C THR A 354 10.34 -9.37 5.54
N ALA A 355 11.05 -10.30 4.85
CA ALA A 355 10.46 -11.54 4.35
C ALA A 355 9.86 -12.40 5.47
N THR A 356 10.57 -12.53 6.59
CA THR A 356 10.10 -13.26 7.78
C THR A 356 8.89 -12.56 8.41
N ALA A 357 8.88 -11.22 8.49
CA ALA A 357 7.71 -10.49 9.00
C ALA A 357 6.48 -10.69 8.09
N PHE A 358 6.66 -10.65 6.77
CA PHE A 358 5.59 -10.93 5.81
C PHE A 358 5.05 -12.36 5.95
N GLU A 359 5.94 -13.35 6.11
CA GLU A 359 5.56 -14.74 6.38
C GLU A 359 4.66 -14.87 7.62
N TRP A 360 5.02 -14.24 8.74
CA TRP A 360 4.20 -14.25 9.95
C TRP A 360 2.87 -13.51 9.77
N ALA A 361 2.83 -12.45 8.95
CA ALA A 361 1.57 -11.79 8.60
C ALA A 361 0.63 -12.75 7.85
N MET A 362 1.15 -13.54 6.91
CA MET A 362 0.36 -14.53 6.18
C MET A 362 -0.11 -15.67 7.10
N TYR A 363 0.73 -16.11 8.03
CA TYR A 363 0.37 -17.09 9.05
C TYR A 363 -0.81 -16.64 9.92
N GLU A 364 -0.79 -15.38 10.40
CA GLU A 364 -1.85 -14.86 11.27
C GLU A 364 -3.16 -14.59 10.49
N LEU A 365 -3.06 -14.07 9.27
CA LEU A 365 -4.22 -13.81 8.42
C LEU A 365 -4.84 -15.09 7.85
N GLY A 366 -4.04 -16.12 7.59
CA GLY A 366 -4.52 -17.43 7.14
C GLY A 366 -5.38 -18.16 8.16
N HIS A 367 -5.22 -17.85 9.45
CA HIS A 367 -6.07 -18.35 10.55
C HIS A 367 -7.30 -17.50 10.83
N ARG A 368 -7.42 -16.30 10.25
CA ARG A 368 -8.43 -15.30 10.62
C ARG A 368 -9.14 -14.73 9.40
N PRO A 369 -10.09 -15.49 8.79
CA PRO A 369 -10.81 -15.05 7.59
C PRO A 369 -11.52 -13.70 7.76
N GLU A 370 -12.14 -13.44 8.92
CA GLU A 370 -12.82 -12.17 9.20
C GLU A 370 -11.86 -10.98 9.23
N MET A 371 -10.69 -11.15 9.86
CA MET A 371 -9.63 -10.14 9.89
C MET A 371 -9.09 -9.89 8.49
N GLN A 372 -8.86 -10.96 7.73
CA GLN A 372 -8.42 -10.92 6.34
C GLN A 372 -9.45 -10.20 5.44
N LYS A 373 -10.74 -10.43 5.65
CA LYS A 373 -11.81 -9.74 4.92
C LYS A 373 -11.80 -8.24 5.23
N ARG A 374 -11.74 -7.85 6.50
CA ARG A 374 -11.70 -6.43 6.90
C ARG A 374 -10.50 -5.69 6.31
N VAL A 375 -9.29 -6.25 6.42
CA VAL A 375 -8.10 -5.60 5.83
C VAL A 375 -8.16 -5.61 4.30
N ARG A 376 -8.76 -6.62 3.68
CA ARG A 376 -9.00 -6.62 2.23
C ARG A 376 -9.95 -5.52 1.80
N ASP A 377 -11.06 -5.34 2.50
CA ASP A 377 -12.05 -4.30 2.19
C ASP A 377 -11.38 -2.92 2.31
N GLU A 378 -10.58 -2.70 3.35
CA GLU A 378 -9.74 -1.51 3.48
C GLU A 378 -8.77 -1.37 2.29
N VAL A 379 -7.90 -2.36 2.05
CA VAL A 379 -6.92 -2.33 0.95
C VAL A 379 -7.57 -2.03 -0.40
N ARG A 380 -8.66 -2.72 -0.76
CA ARG A 380 -9.33 -2.54 -2.05
C ARG A 380 -10.02 -1.18 -2.18
N THR A 381 -10.35 -0.56 -1.05
CA THR A 381 -10.96 0.77 -0.97
C THR A 381 -9.93 1.90 -1.14
N TYR A 382 -8.68 1.69 -0.71
CA TYR A 382 -7.69 2.77 -0.61
C TYR A 382 -6.44 2.59 -1.48
N LEU A 383 -6.12 1.36 -1.83
CA LEU A 383 -4.89 1.02 -2.57
C LEU A 383 -5.22 0.68 -4.02
N PRO A 384 -4.32 1.07 -4.95
CA PRO A 384 -4.47 0.81 -6.38
C PRO A 384 -4.53 -0.69 -6.66
N SER A 385 -5.19 -1.06 -7.75
CA SER A 385 -5.29 -2.45 -8.15
C SER A 385 -4.08 -2.93 -8.98
N PRO A 386 -3.87 -4.26 -9.07
CA PRO A 386 -2.84 -4.87 -9.91
C PRO A 386 -2.81 -4.41 -11.36
N SER A 387 -3.96 -4.06 -11.93
CA SER A 387 -4.09 -3.63 -13.33
C SER A 387 -4.02 -2.11 -13.52
N ALA A 388 -3.99 -1.32 -12.44
CA ALA A 388 -4.06 0.15 -12.52
C ALA A 388 -2.81 0.80 -13.14
N GLY A 389 -1.66 0.13 -13.14
CA GLY A 389 -0.41 0.58 -13.76
C GLY A 389 0.26 1.80 -13.09
N GLY A 390 1.56 1.69 -12.79
CA GLY A 390 2.46 2.84 -12.50
C GLY A 390 1.97 3.83 -11.43
N VAL A 391 1.79 3.37 -10.19
CA VAL A 391 1.23 4.19 -9.11
C VAL A 391 2.29 5.13 -8.56
N LYS A 392 2.14 6.44 -8.80
CA LYS A 392 3.12 7.44 -8.34
C LYS A 392 3.07 7.75 -6.85
N ASN A 393 1.91 7.60 -6.18
CA ASN A 393 1.72 7.93 -4.77
C ASN A 393 0.84 6.90 -4.07
N ILE A 394 1.41 6.18 -3.10
CA ILE A 394 0.67 5.31 -2.19
C ILE A 394 0.77 5.92 -0.80
N THR A 395 -0.38 6.20 -0.20
CA THR A 395 -0.44 6.80 1.13
C THR A 395 -1.00 5.80 2.12
N PHE A 396 -0.12 5.23 2.94
CA PHE A 396 -0.54 4.26 3.95
C PHE A 396 -1.35 4.87 5.10
N GLU A 397 -1.33 6.19 5.27
CA GLU A 397 -2.19 6.90 6.26
C GLU A 397 -3.68 6.62 6.02
N SER A 398 -4.05 6.21 4.80
CA SER A 398 -5.41 5.84 4.43
C SER A 398 -5.78 4.38 4.75
N VAL A 399 -4.84 3.55 5.20
CA VAL A 399 -5.07 2.12 5.53
C VAL A 399 -4.60 1.78 6.95
N PRO A 400 -5.21 2.40 7.98
CA PRO A 400 -4.77 2.25 9.38
C PRO A 400 -4.86 0.81 9.89
N TYR A 401 -5.82 0.00 9.44
CA TYR A 401 -5.94 -1.38 9.91
C TYR A 401 -4.86 -2.30 9.33
N LEU A 402 -4.46 -2.10 8.07
CA LEU A 402 -3.28 -2.73 7.47
C LEU A 402 -2.00 -2.38 8.25
N GLN A 403 -1.84 -1.10 8.63
CA GLN A 403 -0.71 -0.68 9.46
C GLN A 403 -0.75 -1.34 10.83
N ALA A 404 -1.92 -1.41 11.46
CA ALA A 404 -2.12 -2.07 12.75
C ALA A 404 -1.69 -3.54 12.71
N ILE A 405 -2.11 -4.28 11.67
CA ILE A 405 -1.68 -5.67 11.43
C ILE A 405 -0.16 -5.76 11.32
N CYS A 406 0.46 -4.92 10.48
CA CYS A 406 1.91 -4.94 10.29
C CYS A 406 2.68 -4.59 11.57
N ASN A 407 2.20 -3.61 12.34
CA ASN A 407 2.80 -3.23 13.62
C ASN A 407 2.67 -4.33 14.65
N GLU A 408 1.54 -5.04 14.68
CA GLU A 408 1.31 -6.15 15.59
C GLU A 408 2.16 -7.37 15.24
N VAL A 409 2.35 -7.64 13.95
CA VAL A 409 3.31 -8.66 13.47
C VAL A 409 4.71 -8.30 13.94
N LEU A 410 5.15 -7.06 13.75
CA LEU A 410 6.47 -6.62 14.20
C LEU A 410 6.62 -6.70 15.73
N ARG A 411 5.54 -6.55 16.49
CA ARG A 411 5.54 -6.65 17.96
C ARG A 411 5.71 -8.10 18.39
N LEU A 412 4.87 -8.99 17.87
CA LEU A 412 4.85 -10.39 18.27
C LEU A 412 6.00 -11.20 17.67
N TYR A 413 6.41 -10.92 16.44
CA TYR A 413 7.40 -11.70 15.72
C TYR A 413 8.68 -10.90 15.45
N PRO A 414 9.43 -10.48 16.49
CA PRO A 414 10.68 -9.76 16.28
C PRO A 414 11.71 -10.68 15.62
N PHE A 415 12.22 -10.29 14.45
CA PHE A 415 13.19 -11.08 13.69
C PHE A 415 14.42 -11.50 14.53
N LEU A 416 14.92 -10.59 15.38
CA LEU A 416 15.94 -10.86 16.40
C LEU A 416 15.31 -10.83 17.81
N PRO A 417 14.79 -11.95 18.31
CA PRO A 417 14.05 -12.00 19.58
C PRO A 417 14.95 -11.79 20.81
N PHE A 418 16.26 -12.04 20.68
CA PHE A 418 17.23 -11.96 21.76
C PHE A 418 18.58 -11.44 21.26
N ALA A 419 19.21 -10.59 22.05
CA ALA A 419 20.51 -10.01 21.72
C ALA A 419 21.43 -9.95 22.96
N THR A 420 22.73 -10.13 22.71
CA THR A 420 23.78 -9.98 23.73
C THR A 420 24.71 -8.83 23.38
N ARG A 421 25.29 -8.22 24.41
CA ARG A 421 26.37 -7.24 24.35
C ARG A 421 27.46 -7.62 25.34
N VAL A 422 28.68 -7.18 25.08
CA VAL A 422 29.84 -7.36 25.95
C VAL A 422 30.33 -5.99 26.39
N ALA A 423 30.54 -5.80 27.70
CA ALA A 423 31.15 -4.58 28.20
C ALA A 423 32.62 -4.50 27.74
N GLU A 424 32.97 -3.50 26.93
CA GLU A 424 34.33 -3.32 26.37
C GLU A 424 35.27 -2.64 27.37
N LYS A 425 34.69 -1.98 28.38
CA LYS A 425 35.35 -1.38 29.54
C LYS A 425 34.44 -1.50 30.77
N ASP A 426 35.00 -1.20 31.93
CA ASP A 426 34.22 -1.12 33.17
C ASP A 426 33.18 0.00 33.06
N THR A 427 31.93 -0.30 33.40
CA THR A 427 30.78 0.59 33.25
C THR A 427 29.71 0.29 34.29
N TRP A 428 28.55 0.93 34.17
CA TRP A 428 27.41 0.77 35.07
C TRP A 428 26.12 0.55 34.29
N VAL A 429 25.23 -0.28 34.82
CA VAL A 429 23.86 -0.48 34.32
C VAL A 429 22.91 -0.35 35.49
N ALA A 430 22.00 0.63 35.43
CA ALA A 430 21.27 1.11 36.58
C ALA A 430 22.24 1.43 37.74
N ASP A 431 22.11 0.74 38.87
CA ASP A 431 22.97 0.92 40.05
C ASP A 431 24.02 -0.21 40.20
N GLN A 432 24.17 -1.07 39.19
CA GLN A 432 25.10 -2.21 39.19
C GLN A 432 26.40 -1.89 38.44
N PHE A 433 27.53 -2.10 39.11
CA PHE A 433 28.85 -2.08 38.47
C PHE A 433 29.02 -3.28 37.53
N VAL A 434 29.40 -3.04 36.28
CA VAL A 434 29.59 -4.06 35.24
C VAL A 434 31.04 -4.02 34.76
N PRO A 435 31.88 -5.00 35.18
CA PRO A 435 33.26 -5.08 34.72
C PRO A 435 33.37 -5.40 33.23
N LYS A 436 34.50 -5.00 32.63
CA LYS A 436 34.89 -5.37 31.28
C LYS A 436 34.80 -6.89 31.06
N GLY A 437 34.25 -7.28 29.91
CA GLY A 437 34.06 -8.67 29.50
C GLY A 437 32.71 -9.26 29.93
N THR A 438 31.93 -8.56 30.75
CA THR A 438 30.60 -9.03 31.17
C THR A 438 29.64 -9.09 29.99
N ILE A 439 28.90 -10.19 29.88
CA ILE A 439 27.84 -10.36 28.88
C ILE A 439 26.50 -9.89 29.44
N VAL A 440 25.94 -8.87 28.81
CA VAL A 440 24.62 -8.32 29.11
C VAL A 440 23.67 -8.71 27.98
N ALA A 441 22.48 -9.16 28.32
CA ALA A 441 21.48 -9.66 27.39
C ALA A 441 20.17 -8.89 27.56
N TYR A 442 19.45 -8.70 26.46
CA TYR A 442 18.10 -8.17 26.43
C TYR A 442 17.30 -8.92 25.36
N ALA A 443 15.98 -8.98 25.52
CA ALA A 443 15.13 -9.75 24.62
C ALA A 443 13.93 -8.94 24.16
N ALA A 444 13.82 -8.70 22.85
CA ALA A 444 12.62 -8.13 22.26
C ALA A 444 11.40 -9.03 22.48
N HIS A 445 11.60 -10.35 22.51
CA HIS A 445 10.55 -11.31 22.80
C HIS A 445 9.94 -11.14 24.20
N ILE A 446 10.66 -10.50 25.13
CA ILE A 446 10.14 -10.16 26.47
C ILE A 446 9.52 -8.76 26.43
N SER A 447 10.29 -7.72 26.10
CA SER A 447 9.83 -6.34 26.18
C SER A 447 8.60 -6.04 25.32
N ASN A 448 8.49 -6.67 24.14
CA ASN A 448 7.33 -6.49 23.25
C ASN A 448 6.03 -7.09 23.80
N ARG A 449 6.09 -7.88 24.89
CA ARG A 449 4.96 -8.59 25.51
C ARG A 449 4.83 -8.29 27.01
N ASP A 450 5.60 -7.34 27.51
CA ASP A 450 5.65 -7.02 28.93
C ASP A 450 4.40 -6.23 29.35
N SER A 451 3.68 -6.73 30.36
CA SER A 451 2.48 -6.08 30.90
C SER A 451 2.74 -4.78 31.62
N GLU A 452 3.98 -4.52 32.04
CA GLU A 452 4.36 -3.22 32.58
C GLU A 452 4.58 -2.19 31.46
N LEU A 453 4.87 -2.63 30.23
CA LEU A 453 5.18 -1.75 29.09
C LEU A 453 4.03 -1.58 28.12
N TRP A 454 3.15 -2.57 28.02
CA TRP A 454 2.01 -2.62 27.11
C TRP A 454 0.69 -2.73 27.86
N SER A 455 -0.29 -1.92 27.47
CA SER A 455 -1.65 -2.00 27.99
C SER A 455 -2.47 -3.11 27.30
N GLY A 456 -3.32 -3.81 28.05
CA GLY A 456 -4.31 -4.78 27.53
C GLY A 456 -4.18 -6.20 28.11
N PRO A 457 -5.24 -7.02 28.01
CA PRO A 457 -5.33 -8.30 28.73
C PRO A 457 -4.62 -9.48 28.07
N ALA A 458 -4.29 -9.43 26.76
CA ALA A 458 -3.80 -10.56 25.99
C ALA A 458 -2.54 -10.23 25.17
N LEU A 459 -1.41 -9.97 25.87
CA LEU A 459 -0.17 -9.48 25.25
C LEU A 459 0.54 -10.50 24.35
N ASP A 460 0.23 -11.78 24.53
CA ASP A 460 0.69 -12.87 23.67
C ASP A 460 -0.23 -13.14 22.46
N ALA A 461 -1.45 -12.62 22.48
CA ALA A 461 -2.39 -12.78 21.39
C ALA A 461 -2.14 -11.75 20.28
N PHE A 462 -2.35 -12.18 19.03
CA PHE A 462 -2.34 -11.30 17.87
C PHE A 462 -3.57 -10.40 17.86
N ASP A 463 -3.38 -9.14 18.23
CA ASP A 463 -4.45 -8.16 18.41
C ASP A 463 -4.09 -6.81 17.75
N PRO A 464 -4.45 -6.61 16.47
CA PRO A 464 -4.28 -5.34 15.78
C PRO A 464 -5.12 -4.19 16.36
N GLU A 465 -6.23 -4.47 17.06
CA GLU A 465 -7.16 -3.41 17.52
C GLU A 465 -6.51 -2.45 18.52
N ARG A 466 -5.48 -2.89 19.26
CA ARG A 466 -4.72 -2.02 20.17
C ARG A 466 -4.10 -0.80 19.49
N TRP A 467 -3.85 -0.90 18.18
CA TRP A 467 -3.31 0.18 17.35
C TRP A 467 -4.42 1.05 16.75
N MET A 468 -5.70 0.67 16.91
CA MET A 468 -6.86 1.40 16.41
C MET A 468 -7.55 2.25 17.50
N GLU A 469 -7.20 2.05 18.77
CA GLU A 469 -7.72 2.83 19.88
C GLU A 469 -7.29 4.32 19.79
N PRO A 470 -8.19 5.28 20.07
CA PRO A 470 -7.87 6.70 19.98
C PRO A 470 -6.64 7.10 20.79
N GLY A 471 -5.67 7.73 20.14
CA GLY A 471 -4.41 8.18 20.76
C GLY A 471 -3.34 7.09 20.91
N LYS A 472 -3.61 5.85 20.47
CA LYS A 472 -2.65 4.73 20.50
C LYS A 472 -2.15 4.34 19.10
N GLU A 473 -2.51 5.08 18.05
CA GLU A 473 -2.23 4.75 16.65
C GLU A 473 -0.73 4.58 16.37
N SER A 474 0.11 5.35 17.08
CA SER A 474 1.56 5.32 16.91
C SER A 474 2.30 4.40 17.90
N SER A 475 1.66 3.99 18.99
CA SER A 475 2.31 3.28 20.11
C SER A 475 1.71 1.91 20.44
N GLY A 476 0.49 1.62 19.99
CA GLY A 476 -0.23 0.38 20.29
C GLY A 476 -0.53 0.22 21.79
N GLY A 477 -0.53 1.33 22.53
CA GLY A 477 -0.68 1.33 23.98
C GLY A 477 0.60 1.08 24.77
N ALA A 478 1.77 1.21 24.14
CA ALA A 478 3.07 1.22 24.80
C ALA A 478 3.29 2.50 25.62
N ASN A 479 3.79 2.37 26.85
CA ASN A 479 4.08 3.51 27.74
C ASN A 479 5.56 3.95 27.70
N SER A 480 6.41 3.26 26.93
CA SER A 480 7.86 3.51 26.87
C SER A 480 8.41 3.26 25.47
N ASN A 481 9.43 4.05 25.08
CA ASN A 481 10.19 3.83 23.85
C ASN A 481 10.99 2.52 23.85
N TYR A 482 11.13 1.86 25.01
CA TYR A 482 11.79 0.57 25.16
C TYR A 482 10.82 -0.62 25.15
N ALA A 483 9.53 -0.37 24.94
CA ALA A 483 8.51 -1.42 24.84
C ALA A 483 8.62 -2.24 23.55
N MET A 484 8.98 -1.58 22.43
CA MET A 484 9.10 -2.21 21.11
C MET A 484 10.58 -2.32 20.71
N LEU A 485 11.23 -3.42 21.06
CA LEU A 485 12.66 -3.66 20.79
C LEU A 485 12.93 -4.42 19.49
N THR A 486 11.93 -4.61 18.63
CA THR A 486 12.08 -5.26 17.31
C THR A 486 13.17 -4.62 16.46
N PHE A 487 13.28 -3.28 16.54
CA PHE A 487 14.32 -2.51 15.85
C PHE A 487 15.46 -2.07 16.79
N SER A 488 15.52 -2.62 18.02
CA SER A 488 16.36 -2.13 19.11
C SER A 488 16.08 -0.65 19.45
N ALA A 489 16.82 -0.07 20.38
CA ALA A 489 16.72 1.35 20.74
C ALA A 489 18.08 2.06 20.73
N GLY A 490 18.05 3.40 20.80
CA GLY A 490 19.23 4.26 20.96
C GLY A 490 20.08 4.45 19.70
N PRO A 491 21.34 4.92 19.82
CA PRO A 491 22.22 5.25 18.69
C PRO A 491 22.52 4.09 17.74
N LYS A 492 22.42 2.86 18.24
CA LYS A 492 22.64 1.59 17.49
C LYS A 492 21.31 0.91 17.09
N SER A 493 20.19 1.62 17.16
CA SER A 493 18.90 1.17 16.60
C SER A 493 19.00 0.87 15.11
N CYS A 494 18.12 0.00 14.62
CA CYS A 494 18.04 -0.38 13.22
C CYS A 494 17.90 0.87 12.33
N ILE A 495 18.78 1.02 11.34
CA ILE A 495 18.66 2.09 10.34
C ILE A 495 17.48 1.87 9.39
N GLY A 496 17.10 0.61 9.17
CA GLY A 496 16.04 0.19 8.25
C GLY A 496 14.62 0.20 8.84
N GLU A 497 14.39 0.68 10.06
CA GLU A 497 13.04 0.67 10.65
C GLU A 497 12.01 1.36 9.76
N ALA A 498 12.32 2.57 9.27
CA ALA A 498 11.41 3.30 8.40
C ALA A 498 11.14 2.54 7.09
N TRP A 499 12.15 1.83 6.58
CA TRP A 499 12.07 0.99 5.39
C TRP A 499 11.07 -0.14 5.60
N THR A 500 11.29 -1.00 6.61
CA THR A 500 10.41 -2.14 6.89
C THR A 500 8.97 -1.70 7.17
N ARG A 501 8.77 -0.58 7.87
CA ARG A 501 7.42 -0.04 8.14
C ARG A 501 6.69 0.51 6.90
N ALA A 502 7.40 0.76 5.80
CA ALA A 502 6.80 1.16 4.53
C ALA A 502 6.69 -0.03 3.55
N GLU A 503 7.69 -0.90 3.53
CA GLU A 503 7.78 -2.07 2.65
C GLU A 503 6.77 -3.18 3.04
N LEU A 504 6.68 -3.51 4.33
CA LEU A 504 5.84 -4.61 4.80
C LEU A 504 4.35 -4.39 4.46
N PRO A 505 3.75 -3.19 4.67
CA PRO A 505 2.39 -2.92 4.23
C PRO A 505 2.17 -3.05 2.71
N CYS A 506 3.17 -2.72 1.86
CA CYS A 506 3.05 -2.96 0.41
C CYS A 506 2.83 -4.44 0.13
N LEU A 507 3.69 -5.29 0.70
CA LEU A 507 3.66 -6.74 0.47
C LEU A 507 2.35 -7.33 1.00
N VAL A 508 1.98 -7.03 2.25
CA VAL A 508 0.74 -7.54 2.87
C VAL A 508 -0.50 -7.03 2.13
N GLY A 509 -0.54 -5.74 1.79
CA GLY A 509 -1.66 -5.15 1.07
C GLY A 509 -1.85 -5.76 -0.31
N ALA A 510 -0.78 -5.86 -1.11
CA ALA A 510 -0.82 -6.50 -2.42
C ALA A 510 -1.36 -7.94 -2.35
N MET A 511 -0.87 -8.70 -1.37
CA MET A 511 -1.24 -10.11 -1.18
C MET A 511 -2.71 -10.29 -0.80
N VAL A 512 -3.17 -9.58 0.24
CA VAL A 512 -4.54 -9.68 0.76
C VAL A 512 -5.58 -9.09 -0.21
N GLY A 513 -5.21 -8.03 -0.94
CA GLY A 513 -6.06 -7.47 -1.99
C GLY A 513 -6.30 -8.46 -3.13
N SER A 514 -5.29 -9.28 -3.44
CA SER A 514 -5.31 -10.15 -4.63
C SER A 514 -5.81 -11.57 -4.38
N PHE A 515 -5.64 -12.08 -3.16
CA PHE A 515 -5.96 -13.46 -2.80
C PHE A 515 -6.83 -13.58 -1.55
N GLU A 516 -7.60 -14.65 -1.49
CA GLU A 516 -8.00 -15.26 -0.23
C GLU A 516 -6.96 -16.30 0.17
N ILE A 517 -6.60 -16.28 1.45
CA ILE A 517 -5.45 -17.00 2.00
C ILE A 517 -5.95 -17.91 3.12
N GLU A 518 -5.65 -19.19 3.02
CA GLU A 518 -5.97 -20.19 4.04
C GLU A 518 -4.69 -20.91 4.43
N LEU A 519 -4.42 -21.04 5.73
CA LEU A 519 -3.23 -21.78 6.18
C LEU A 519 -3.38 -23.28 5.92
N VAL A 520 -2.30 -23.93 5.46
CA VAL A 520 -2.28 -25.38 5.21
C VAL A 520 -1.29 -26.06 6.16
N GLU A 521 -1.79 -26.94 7.02
CA GLU A 521 -0.99 -27.75 7.93
C GLU A 521 -1.52 -29.20 8.00
N GLY A 522 -0.64 -30.13 8.36
CA GLY A 522 -1.02 -31.52 8.59
C GLY A 522 -1.37 -32.28 7.31
N LYS A 523 -2.05 -33.43 7.50
CA LYS A 523 -2.41 -34.33 6.40
C LYS A 523 -3.66 -33.80 5.67
N GLN A 524 -3.52 -33.52 4.39
CA GLN A 524 -4.60 -33.08 3.52
C GLN A 524 -5.42 -34.27 2.98
N ALA A 525 -6.57 -33.97 2.37
CA ALA A 525 -7.49 -34.99 1.84
C ALA A 525 -6.89 -35.85 0.72
N ASP A 526 -5.91 -35.31 -0.03
CA ASP A 526 -5.14 -36.00 -1.08
C ASP A 526 -4.02 -36.91 -0.53
N GLY A 527 -3.80 -36.90 0.79
CA GLY A 527 -2.74 -37.66 1.46
C GLY A 527 -1.42 -36.92 1.59
N THR A 528 -1.26 -35.74 1.00
CA THR A 528 -0.07 -34.89 1.14
C THR A 528 0.03 -34.36 2.57
N VAL A 529 1.24 -34.35 3.14
CA VAL A 529 1.49 -33.89 4.51
C VAL A 529 2.29 -32.60 4.48
N TYR A 530 1.68 -31.53 4.98
CA TYR A 530 2.36 -30.25 5.20
C TYR A 530 2.83 -30.15 6.66
N PRO A 531 4.02 -29.58 6.91
CA PRO A 531 4.53 -29.42 8.26
C PRO A 531 3.66 -28.45 9.07
N THR A 532 3.47 -28.73 10.36
CA THR A 532 2.92 -27.75 11.30
C THR A 532 3.94 -26.63 11.50
N VAL A 533 3.48 -25.39 11.51
CA VAL A 533 4.35 -24.22 11.68
C VAL A 533 4.92 -24.21 13.10
N ASP A 534 6.25 -24.28 13.18
CA ASP A 534 7.01 -24.25 14.42
C ASP A 534 8.20 -23.30 14.28
N PHE A 535 8.71 -22.78 15.39
CA PHE A 535 9.87 -21.90 15.39
C PHE A 535 11.14 -22.67 15.07
N LYS A 536 11.94 -22.13 14.16
CA LYS A 536 13.27 -22.64 13.87
C LYS A 536 14.19 -22.42 15.07
N MET A 537 14.90 -23.48 15.46
CA MET A 537 15.95 -23.35 16.46
C MET A 537 17.10 -22.50 15.92
N GLY A 538 17.47 -21.42 16.60
CA GLY A 538 18.51 -20.53 16.09
C GLY A 538 18.61 -19.17 16.78
N LYS A 539 19.04 -18.16 16.01
CA LYS A 539 19.19 -16.76 16.47
C LYS A 539 18.09 -15.82 15.97
N VAL A 540 17.30 -16.27 14.98
CA VAL A 540 16.23 -15.50 14.34
C VAL A 540 14.90 -16.20 14.55
N LEU A 541 13.81 -15.43 14.66
CA LEU A 541 12.46 -15.96 14.85
C LEU A 541 11.81 -16.22 13.48
N LYS A 542 12.19 -17.35 12.88
CA LYS A 542 11.74 -17.82 11.56
C LYS A 542 11.01 -19.15 11.69
N SER A 543 10.13 -19.49 10.75
CA SER A 543 9.54 -20.83 10.65
C SER A 543 10.63 -21.89 10.40
N ARG A 544 10.45 -23.09 10.93
CA ARG A 544 11.39 -24.20 10.74
C ARG A 544 11.37 -24.71 9.29
N ASP A 545 10.16 -24.97 8.79
CA ASP A 545 9.91 -25.68 7.53
C ASP A 545 9.20 -24.79 6.48
N GLY A 546 8.99 -23.49 6.77
CA GLY A 546 8.22 -22.57 5.93
C GLY A 546 6.73 -22.52 6.30
N VAL A 547 6.05 -21.44 5.90
CA VAL A 547 4.59 -21.31 5.99
C VAL A 547 3.97 -21.60 4.62
N PHE A 548 3.09 -22.60 4.58
CA PHE A 548 2.34 -23.00 3.39
C PHE A 548 0.92 -22.48 3.46
N VAL A 549 0.47 -21.83 2.40
CA VAL A 549 -0.91 -21.31 2.32
C VAL A 549 -1.56 -21.74 1.02
N ARG A 550 -2.87 -21.99 1.09
CA ARG A 550 -3.74 -22.15 -0.07
C ARG A 550 -4.22 -20.77 -0.49
N LEU A 551 -4.01 -20.47 -1.77
CA LEU A 551 -4.38 -19.21 -2.38
C LEU A 551 -5.55 -19.42 -3.32
N ARG A 552 -6.59 -18.60 -3.16
CA ARG A 552 -7.68 -18.47 -4.14
C ARG A 552 -7.62 -17.07 -4.75
N ARG A 553 -7.49 -17.00 -6.07
CA ARG A 553 -7.47 -15.70 -6.77
C ARG A 553 -8.83 -15.03 -6.70
N LEU A 554 -8.84 -13.76 -6.32
CA LEU A 554 -10.04 -12.93 -6.30
C LEU A 554 -10.14 -12.09 -7.58
N GLU A 555 -11.34 -11.62 -7.91
CA GLU A 555 -11.54 -10.65 -8.99
C GLU A 555 -10.71 -9.38 -8.74
N ASP A 556 -10.25 -8.76 -9.83
CA ASP A 556 -9.51 -7.51 -9.74
C ASP A 556 -10.43 -6.39 -9.26
N TRP A 557 -9.89 -5.43 -8.51
CA TRP A 557 -10.68 -4.32 -8.01
C TRP A 557 -10.40 -3.07 -8.84
N ILE A 558 -11.39 -2.21 -9.02
CA ILE A 558 -11.12 -0.83 -9.41
C ILE A 558 -10.93 -0.10 -8.09
N ALA A 559 -9.79 0.58 -7.90
CA ALA A 559 -9.61 1.51 -6.79
C ALA A 559 -10.65 2.62 -6.99
N THR A 560 -11.85 2.37 -6.46
CA THR A 560 -12.95 3.31 -6.50
C THR A 560 -12.52 4.37 -5.53
N LEU A 561 -12.19 5.58 -6.01
CA LEU A 561 -11.91 6.74 -5.16
C LEU A 561 -12.94 6.77 -4.04
N SER A 562 -12.50 6.42 -2.84
CA SER A 562 -13.41 5.98 -1.80
C SER A 562 -14.00 7.14 -1.00
N VAL A 563 -15.11 6.82 -0.35
CA VAL A 563 -15.84 7.53 0.73
C VAL A 563 -14.93 8.20 1.76
N SER A 564 -13.66 7.88 1.76
CA SER A 564 -12.64 8.30 2.70
C SER A 564 -11.92 9.58 2.30
N ALA A 565 -11.95 9.96 1.02
CA ALA A 565 -11.78 11.38 0.69
C ALA A 565 -12.82 12.16 1.51
N ILE A 566 -14.07 11.70 1.48
CA ILE A 566 -15.20 12.29 2.20
C ILE A 566 -15.08 12.17 3.73
N ALA A 567 -14.50 11.09 4.25
CA ALA A 567 -14.24 10.93 5.70
C ALA A 567 -13.05 11.77 6.21
N ALA A 568 -11.99 11.95 5.41
CA ALA A 568 -10.87 12.84 5.74
C ALA A 568 -11.33 14.31 5.83
N ILE A 569 -12.25 14.71 4.95
CA ILE A 569 -12.95 16.00 5.01
C ILE A 569 -13.75 16.15 6.32
N LYS A 570 -14.33 15.05 6.84
CA LYS A 570 -15.09 15.05 8.11
C LYS A 570 -14.24 15.54 9.30
N SER A 571 -12.91 15.41 9.25
CA SER A 571 -11.99 15.91 10.29
C SER A 571 -11.59 17.38 10.15
N ALA A 572 -11.78 17.99 8.97
CA ALA A 572 -11.33 19.34 8.65
C ALA A 572 -12.50 20.34 8.61
N TRP A 573 -13.22 20.50 9.71
CA TRP A 573 -14.32 21.46 9.81
C TRP A 573 -14.01 22.59 10.80
N THR A 574 -13.59 23.75 10.26
CA THR A 574 -13.88 25.11 10.77
C THR A 574 -13.29 26.24 9.89
N ARG A 575 -12.43 25.98 8.88
CA ARG A 575 -11.68 27.05 8.17
C ARG A 575 -11.57 26.98 6.63
N GLY A 576 -12.53 26.37 5.92
CA GLY A 576 -12.54 26.33 4.44
C GLY A 576 -12.32 24.92 3.87
N SER A 577 -12.39 24.79 2.54
CA SER A 577 -12.17 23.50 1.86
C SER A 577 -10.69 23.09 1.96
N PRO A 578 -10.36 21.86 2.38
CA PRO A 578 -8.98 21.38 2.42
C PRO A 578 -8.33 21.27 1.03
N PHE A 579 -9.12 21.31 -0.04
CA PHE A 579 -8.67 21.15 -1.43
C PHE A 579 -8.39 22.47 -2.16
N ALA A 580 -8.71 23.62 -1.57
CA ALA A 580 -8.51 24.91 -2.24
C ALA A 580 -7.03 25.15 -2.62
N ALA A 581 -6.11 24.79 -1.72
CA ALA A 581 -4.67 24.89 -1.99
C ALA A 581 -4.18 23.85 -3.02
N ALA A 582 -4.76 22.66 -3.03
CA ALA A 582 -4.44 21.62 -4.01
C ALA A 582 -4.95 21.99 -5.42
N THR A 583 -6.14 22.57 -5.50
CA THR A 583 -6.76 23.04 -6.75
C THR A 583 -5.84 24.00 -7.49
N ALA A 584 -5.22 24.94 -6.78
CA ALA A 584 -4.28 25.91 -7.37
C ALA A 584 -2.97 25.31 -7.92
N LEU A 585 -2.68 24.03 -7.62
CA LEU A 585 -1.47 23.35 -8.10
C LEU A 585 -1.68 22.66 -9.45
N TYR A 586 -2.93 22.45 -9.88
CA TYR A 586 -3.23 21.74 -11.11
C TYR A 586 -3.20 22.69 -12.31
N PRO A 587 -2.46 22.35 -13.37
CA PRO A 587 -2.30 23.23 -14.52
C PRO A 587 -3.58 23.27 -15.36
N THR A 588 -3.91 24.46 -15.86
CA THR A 588 -4.93 24.68 -16.89
C THR A 588 -4.28 25.02 -18.23
N ASN A 589 -5.03 24.88 -19.32
CA ASN A 589 -4.64 25.42 -20.62
C ASN A 589 -4.77 26.96 -20.64
N GLU A 590 -4.43 27.60 -21.78
CA GLU A 590 -4.49 29.05 -21.98
C GLU A 590 -5.91 29.64 -21.80
N GLU A 591 -6.94 28.80 -21.96
CA GLU A 591 -8.35 29.16 -21.80
C GLU A 591 -8.86 28.94 -20.35
N GLY A 592 -7.97 28.55 -19.43
CA GLY A 592 -8.28 28.29 -18.02
C GLY A 592 -8.96 26.95 -17.76
N LYS A 593 -8.92 26.01 -18.72
CA LYS A 593 -9.61 24.71 -18.64
C LYS A 593 -8.66 23.59 -18.22
N TYR A 594 -9.20 22.62 -17.50
CA TYR A 594 -8.51 21.38 -17.14
C TYR A 594 -8.70 20.35 -18.25
N VAL A 595 -7.61 19.70 -18.66
CA VAL A 595 -7.61 18.77 -19.80
C VAL A 595 -7.39 17.35 -19.32
N ILE A 596 -8.19 16.40 -19.82
CA ILE A 596 -7.92 14.96 -19.72
C ILE A 596 -8.01 14.33 -21.12
N GLN A 597 -7.25 13.27 -21.36
CA GLN A 597 -7.16 12.63 -22.68
C GLN A 597 -6.86 11.13 -22.57
N ALA A 598 -7.29 10.40 -23.60
CA ALA A 598 -6.93 9.02 -23.87
C ALA A 598 -6.88 8.80 -25.39
N GLU A 599 -6.63 7.58 -25.84
CA GLU A 599 -6.64 7.28 -27.27
C GLU A 599 -7.99 7.66 -27.91
N GLY A 600 -7.94 8.51 -28.94
CA GLY A 600 -9.10 8.89 -29.73
C GLY A 600 -10.11 9.82 -29.05
N ILE A 601 -9.87 10.25 -27.80
CA ILE A 601 -10.76 11.15 -27.05
C ILE A 601 -9.98 12.15 -26.20
N ARG A 602 -10.37 13.43 -26.27
CA ARG A 602 -9.81 14.50 -25.43
C ARG A 602 -10.92 15.38 -24.90
N MET A 603 -10.89 15.68 -23.61
CA MET A 603 -11.93 16.43 -22.91
C MET A 603 -11.37 17.60 -22.12
N GLU A 604 -12.15 18.67 -22.04
CA GLU A 604 -11.79 19.87 -21.31
C GLU A 604 -12.91 20.26 -20.33
N PHE A 605 -12.53 20.78 -19.18
CA PHE A 605 -13.44 21.07 -18.07
C PHE A 605 -13.16 22.44 -17.44
N THR A 606 -14.21 23.04 -16.87
CA THR A 606 -14.09 24.13 -15.89
C THR A 606 -14.47 23.61 -14.51
N ASN A 607 -13.89 24.18 -13.46
CA ASN A 607 -14.27 23.87 -12.09
C ASN A 607 -15.58 24.56 -11.66
N TYR A 608 -16.10 25.50 -12.45
CA TYR A 608 -17.46 26.00 -12.27
C TYR A 608 -18.48 24.93 -12.70
N GLY A 609 -19.26 24.44 -11.75
CA GLY A 609 -20.24 23.36 -11.95
C GLY A 609 -19.64 22.00 -12.30
N GLY A 610 -18.30 21.86 -12.32
CA GLY A 610 -17.61 20.70 -12.90
C GLY A 610 -17.95 20.53 -14.39
N ALA A 611 -18.18 21.63 -15.11
CA ALA A 611 -18.79 21.57 -16.43
C ALA A 611 -17.82 21.09 -17.52
N VAL A 612 -18.35 20.25 -18.41
CA VAL A 612 -17.64 19.79 -19.61
C VAL A 612 -17.68 20.91 -20.65
N THR A 613 -16.53 21.45 -21.00
CA THR A 613 -16.43 22.56 -21.95
C THR A 613 -16.22 22.09 -23.38
N ASN A 614 -15.46 21.00 -23.57
CA ASN A 614 -15.13 20.46 -24.88
C ASN A 614 -15.03 18.93 -24.81
N LEU A 615 -15.43 18.26 -25.90
CA LEU A 615 -15.22 16.83 -26.10
C LEU A 615 -14.82 16.60 -27.56
N TRP A 616 -13.54 16.32 -27.76
CA TRP A 616 -12.92 16.15 -29.07
C TRP A 616 -12.83 14.68 -29.45
N LEU A 617 -13.28 14.37 -30.66
CA LEU A 617 -13.18 13.06 -31.31
C LEU A 617 -12.76 13.24 -32.77
N ASN A 618 -12.15 12.21 -33.35
CA ASN A 618 -11.94 12.17 -34.80
C ASN A 618 -13.20 11.64 -35.50
N ASN A 619 -13.66 12.35 -36.53
CA ASN A 619 -14.76 11.87 -37.39
C ASN A 619 -14.29 10.78 -38.35
N SER A 620 -15.20 10.25 -39.19
CA SER A 620 -14.89 9.23 -40.20
C SER A 620 -13.83 9.63 -41.23
N ARG A 621 -13.54 10.94 -41.35
CA ARG A 621 -12.49 11.51 -42.22
C ARG A 621 -11.15 11.72 -41.50
N GLY A 622 -11.07 11.42 -40.19
CA GLY A 622 -9.89 11.68 -39.37
C GLY A 622 -9.73 13.13 -38.93
N GLU A 623 -10.76 13.97 -39.09
CA GLU A 623 -10.74 15.36 -38.62
C GLU A 623 -11.21 15.41 -37.16
N GLU A 624 -10.47 16.12 -36.31
CA GLU A 624 -10.87 16.36 -34.92
C GLU A 624 -12.06 17.35 -34.89
N VAL A 625 -13.13 16.97 -34.18
CA VAL A 625 -14.37 17.72 -34.03
C VAL A 625 -14.79 17.77 -32.56
N ASP A 626 -15.24 18.95 -32.13
CA ASP A 626 -15.77 19.18 -30.79
C ASP A 626 -17.28 18.97 -30.77
N ILE A 627 -17.69 17.85 -30.21
CA ILE A 627 -19.06 17.36 -30.29
C ILE A 627 -19.95 17.81 -29.12
N VAL A 628 -19.47 18.68 -28.24
CA VAL A 628 -20.24 19.20 -27.10
C VAL A 628 -20.37 20.71 -27.18
N LEU A 629 -21.54 21.27 -26.83
CA LEU A 629 -21.71 22.73 -26.69
C LEU A 629 -20.84 23.28 -25.55
N GLY A 630 -20.62 24.59 -25.47
CA GLY A 630 -19.88 25.16 -24.35
C GLY A 630 -19.41 26.58 -24.61
N LEU A 631 -18.54 27.06 -23.74
CA LEU A 631 -17.90 28.38 -23.85
C LEU A 631 -16.39 28.22 -24.12
N ASP A 632 -15.80 29.23 -24.77
CA ASP A 632 -14.38 29.21 -25.12
C ASP A 632 -13.47 29.37 -23.90
N HIS A 633 -13.83 30.12 -22.85
CA HIS A 633 -12.99 30.24 -21.63
C HIS A 633 -13.72 29.72 -20.40
N ALA A 634 -12.96 29.16 -19.46
CA ALA A 634 -13.51 28.62 -18.21
C ALA A 634 -14.23 29.68 -17.36
N ARG A 635 -13.71 30.92 -17.33
CA ARG A 635 -14.29 32.05 -16.59
C ARG A 635 -15.67 32.46 -17.11
N ASP A 636 -15.94 32.25 -18.39
CA ASP A 636 -17.17 32.73 -19.03
C ASP A 636 -18.40 31.98 -18.50
N TYR A 637 -18.22 30.81 -17.86
CA TYR A 637 -19.28 30.04 -17.23
C TYR A 637 -19.87 30.74 -15.99
N GLU A 638 -19.06 31.45 -15.21
CA GLU A 638 -19.53 32.26 -14.07
C GLU A 638 -20.38 33.44 -14.56
N ASP A 639 -20.01 34.00 -15.71
CA ASP A 639 -20.64 35.18 -16.31
C ASP A 639 -21.83 34.86 -17.23
N TYR A 640 -22.24 33.58 -17.33
CA TYR A 640 -23.36 33.14 -18.18
C TYR A 640 -24.61 32.76 -17.37
N PRO A 641 -25.36 33.74 -16.82
CA PRO A 641 -26.49 33.48 -15.93
C PRO A 641 -27.71 32.87 -16.65
N LYS A 642 -27.72 32.84 -17.99
CA LYS A 642 -28.85 32.35 -18.78
C LYS A 642 -29.03 30.85 -18.64
N ASN A 643 -27.96 30.07 -18.74
CA ASN A 643 -28.00 28.64 -18.40
C ASN A 643 -26.86 28.34 -17.42
N PRO A 644 -27.13 28.44 -16.11
CA PRO A 644 -26.11 28.28 -15.08
C PRO A 644 -25.78 26.80 -14.81
N TYR A 645 -26.36 25.85 -15.55
CA TYR A 645 -26.05 24.42 -15.49
C TYR A 645 -25.44 23.89 -16.79
N LEU A 646 -25.09 24.78 -17.73
CA LEU A 646 -24.57 24.40 -19.05
C LEU A 646 -23.44 23.36 -18.90
N ASN A 647 -23.76 22.12 -19.27
CA ASN A 647 -22.90 20.95 -19.16
C ASN A 647 -22.30 20.66 -17.77
N GLY A 648 -22.89 21.18 -16.70
CA GLY A 648 -22.44 20.98 -15.31
C GLY A 648 -23.15 19.82 -14.61
N ALA A 649 -22.68 19.54 -13.40
CA ALA A 649 -23.37 18.61 -12.50
C ALA A 649 -24.67 19.21 -11.96
N ILE A 650 -25.70 18.38 -11.85
CA ILE A 650 -27.00 18.73 -11.32
C ILE A 650 -27.16 18.06 -9.96
N GLY A 651 -27.45 18.85 -8.93
CA GLY A 651 -27.64 18.38 -7.55
C GLY A 651 -28.09 19.50 -6.60
N ARG A 652 -28.63 19.19 -5.42
CA ARG A 652 -28.81 17.83 -4.83
C ARG A 652 -29.94 16.99 -5.42
N TYR A 653 -30.83 17.60 -6.20
CA TYR A 653 -31.98 16.91 -6.79
C TYR A 653 -32.15 17.33 -8.25
N ALA A 654 -32.03 16.37 -9.16
CA ALA A 654 -32.17 16.56 -10.60
C ALA A 654 -33.64 16.65 -11.02
N GLY A 655 -33.92 17.53 -11.99
CA GLY A 655 -35.26 17.82 -12.46
C GLY A 655 -36.06 18.72 -11.52
N PHE A 656 -37.39 18.71 -11.71
CA PHE A 656 -38.31 19.48 -10.89
C PHE A 656 -38.76 18.72 -9.64
N MET A 657 -38.99 19.47 -8.56
CA MET A 657 -39.64 19.03 -7.33
C MET A 657 -40.84 19.92 -7.05
N ARG A 658 -42.05 19.35 -7.03
CA ARG A 658 -43.30 20.08 -6.84
C ARG A 658 -43.34 20.75 -5.47
N GLY A 659 -43.71 22.03 -5.45
CA GLY A 659 -43.78 22.84 -4.24
C GLY A 659 -42.43 23.11 -3.55
N GLY A 660 -41.32 22.58 -4.07
CA GLY A 660 -40.06 22.55 -3.33
C GLY A 660 -40.21 21.88 -1.97
N ARG A 661 -41.06 20.86 -1.86
CA ARG A 661 -41.39 20.18 -0.61
C ARG A 661 -41.25 18.68 -0.79
N PHE A 662 -40.88 18.00 0.29
CA PHE A 662 -40.92 16.55 0.40
C PHE A 662 -41.09 16.14 1.86
N ASP A 663 -41.57 14.92 2.10
CA ASP A 663 -41.70 14.35 3.42
C ASP A 663 -40.60 13.30 3.66
N MET A 664 -40.05 13.25 4.87
CA MET A 664 -39.03 12.29 5.27
C MET A 664 -39.12 12.07 6.79
N ASP A 665 -39.13 10.81 7.24
CA ASP A 665 -39.25 10.43 8.66
C ASP A 665 -40.47 11.05 9.39
N GLY A 666 -41.58 11.27 8.67
CA GLY A 666 -42.79 11.89 9.22
C GLY A 666 -42.70 13.41 9.42
N GLU A 667 -41.62 14.05 8.99
CA GLU A 667 -41.45 15.52 8.94
C GLU A 667 -41.52 16.02 7.50
N SER A 668 -42.19 17.16 7.29
CA SER A 668 -42.19 17.86 5.99
C SER A 668 -41.07 18.89 5.90
N TYR A 669 -40.32 18.86 4.81
CA TYR A 669 -39.21 19.78 4.54
C TYR A 669 -39.55 20.72 3.39
N GLN A 670 -39.25 22.00 3.57
CA GLN A 670 -39.36 23.02 2.53
C GLN A 670 -37.96 23.43 2.06
N VAL A 671 -37.71 23.29 0.76
CA VAL A 671 -36.51 23.76 0.09
C VAL A 671 -36.82 24.99 -0.77
N ALA A 672 -35.77 25.71 -1.17
CA ALA A 672 -35.89 26.92 -1.96
C ALA A 672 -36.38 26.59 -3.38
N THR A 673 -37.37 27.34 -3.84
CA THR A 673 -37.97 27.24 -5.17
C THR A 673 -37.34 28.26 -6.11
N ASN A 674 -36.95 27.84 -7.32
CA ASN A 674 -36.28 28.68 -8.32
C ASN A 674 -36.90 28.55 -9.73
N ALA A 675 -38.04 27.87 -9.85
CA ALA A 675 -38.77 27.71 -11.11
C ALA A 675 -40.26 27.99 -10.94
N HIS A 676 -40.96 28.20 -12.06
CA HIS A 676 -42.40 28.38 -12.14
C HIS A 676 -42.95 29.44 -11.15
N ASN A 677 -42.32 30.62 -11.12
CA ASN A 677 -42.67 31.71 -10.20
C ASN A 677 -42.66 31.30 -8.70
N GLY A 678 -41.77 30.38 -8.33
CA GLY A 678 -41.60 29.93 -6.95
C GLY A 678 -42.50 28.75 -6.56
N SER A 679 -43.16 28.08 -7.51
CA SER A 679 -43.99 26.91 -7.21
C SER A 679 -43.23 25.57 -7.25
N SER A 680 -41.96 25.57 -7.64
CA SER A 680 -41.14 24.35 -7.70
C SER A 680 -39.65 24.63 -7.57
N THR A 681 -38.92 23.63 -7.08
CA THR A 681 -37.45 23.60 -7.14
C THR A 681 -37.02 22.88 -8.41
N PHE A 682 -36.02 23.42 -9.10
CA PHE A 682 -35.42 22.85 -10.30
C PHE A 682 -33.91 22.71 -10.09
N ASN A 683 -33.37 21.53 -10.39
CA ASN A 683 -31.93 21.25 -10.37
C ASN A 683 -31.22 21.72 -9.09
N GLY A 684 -31.85 21.42 -7.94
CA GLY A 684 -31.31 21.70 -6.61
C GLY A 684 -31.41 23.14 -6.12
N GLY A 685 -32.14 24.04 -6.80
CA GLY A 685 -32.40 25.40 -6.34
C GLY A 685 -31.36 26.44 -6.79
N ASP A 686 -31.43 27.66 -6.25
CA ASP A 686 -30.64 28.78 -6.77
C ASP A 686 -29.14 28.69 -6.53
N ARG A 687 -28.75 27.98 -5.46
CA ARG A 687 -27.37 27.60 -5.16
C ARG A 687 -27.10 26.11 -5.49
N GLY A 688 -27.58 25.64 -6.63
CA GLY A 688 -27.37 24.26 -7.09
C GLY A 688 -25.90 23.97 -7.43
N TRP A 689 -25.56 22.68 -7.55
CA TRP A 689 -24.16 22.26 -7.70
C TRP A 689 -23.52 22.74 -9.01
N GLY A 690 -24.29 22.75 -10.11
CA GLY A 690 -23.82 23.29 -11.40
C GLY A 690 -23.56 24.79 -11.40
N ARG A 691 -24.04 25.51 -10.38
CA ARG A 691 -23.88 26.97 -10.20
C ARG A 691 -22.79 27.33 -9.19
N SER A 692 -21.97 26.37 -8.81
CA SER A 692 -20.98 26.51 -7.74
C SER A 692 -19.58 26.24 -8.28
N ILE A 693 -18.58 26.87 -7.69
CA ILE A 693 -17.17 26.49 -7.94
C ILE A 693 -16.90 25.23 -7.13
N LEU A 694 -16.47 24.17 -7.81
CA LEU A 694 -16.04 22.91 -7.21
C LEU A 694 -14.51 22.94 -7.02
N ASP A 695 -14.03 22.33 -5.95
CA ASP A 695 -12.59 22.13 -5.76
C ASP A 695 -12.12 20.91 -6.57
N ILE A 696 -10.82 20.82 -6.86
CA ILE A 696 -10.22 19.66 -7.53
C ILE A 696 -9.52 18.80 -6.49
N GLY A 697 -10.05 17.60 -6.28
CA GLY A 697 -9.46 16.59 -5.39
C GLY A 697 -8.33 15.81 -6.03
N SER A 698 -8.36 15.64 -7.36
CA SER A 698 -7.32 14.96 -8.14
C SER A 698 -7.43 15.35 -9.61
N HIS A 699 -6.29 15.50 -10.29
CA HIS A 699 -6.19 15.67 -11.74
C HIS A 699 -4.97 14.92 -12.27
N THR A 700 -5.21 14.06 -13.26
CA THR A 700 -4.23 13.21 -13.94
C THR A 700 -4.42 13.36 -15.45
N GLU A 701 -3.60 12.69 -16.27
CA GLU A 701 -3.71 12.78 -17.73
C GLU A 701 -5.07 12.30 -18.26
N ASN A 702 -5.70 11.30 -17.65
CA ASN A 702 -6.93 10.68 -18.14
C ASN A 702 -8.12 10.76 -17.16
N SER A 703 -7.98 11.46 -16.03
CA SER A 703 -9.07 11.60 -15.06
C SER A 703 -8.96 12.87 -14.23
N ILE A 704 -10.12 13.46 -13.92
CA ILE A 704 -10.29 14.60 -13.02
C ILE A 704 -11.41 14.32 -12.02
N THR A 705 -11.20 14.70 -10.76
CA THR A 705 -12.19 14.56 -9.69
C THR A 705 -12.47 15.91 -9.06
N PHE A 706 -13.72 16.36 -9.19
CA PHE A 706 -14.26 17.53 -8.53
C PHE A 706 -14.85 17.15 -7.16
N VAL A 707 -14.75 18.06 -6.20
CA VAL A 707 -15.22 17.89 -4.83
C VAL A 707 -16.07 19.08 -4.43
N LEU A 708 -17.22 18.83 -3.80
CA LEU A 708 -18.11 19.86 -3.28
C LEU A 708 -18.59 19.52 -1.86
N PHE A 709 -18.69 20.56 -1.02
CA PHE A 709 -19.34 20.48 0.29
C PHE A 709 -20.57 21.35 0.32
N ASP A 710 -21.71 20.71 0.16
CA ASP A 710 -22.99 21.39 0.29
C ASP A 710 -23.34 21.56 1.77
N ARG A 711 -23.42 22.82 2.21
CA ARG A 711 -23.66 23.19 3.62
C ARG A 711 -25.13 23.50 3.89
N SER A 712 -26.01 22.54 3.60
CA SER A 712 -27.47 22.74 3.67
C SER A 712 -27.97 23.88 2.77
N TRP A 713 -27.40 23.96 1.56
CA TRP A 713 -27.80 24.98 0.61
C TRP A 713 -29.25 24.79 0.19
N ASN A 714 -29.93 25.89 -0.13
CA ASN A 714 -31.33 25.91 -0.56
C ASN A 714 -32.31 25.21 0.40
N GLY A 715 -31.98 25.08 1.69
CA GLY A 715 -32.86 24.47 2.69
C GLY A 715 -32.86 22.94 2.71
N PHE A 716 -32.02 22.27 1.90
CA PHE A 716 -31.88 20.82 1.97
C PHE A 716 -31.35 20.38 3.34
N PRO A 717 -31.93 19.32 3.95
CA PRO A 717 -31.51 18.86 5.27
C PRO A 717 -30.07 18.37 5.27
N GLY A 718 -29.36 18.70 6.33
CA GLY A 718 -27.99 18.24 6.56
C GLY A 718 -26.95 18.79 5.57
N THR A 719 -25.69 18.54 5.86
CA THR A 719 -24.57 18.81 4.96
C THR A 719 -24.31 17.57 4.09
N ALA A 720 -23.83 17.75 2.87
CA ALA A 720 -23.43 16.65 1.98
C ALA A 720 -22.02 16.89 1.45
N ALA A 721 -21.25 15.82 1.36
CA ALA A 721 -19.93 15.84 0.77
C ALA A 721 -19.95 14.95 -0.46
N SER A 722 -19.39 15.45 -1.56
CA SER A 722 -19.48 14.79 -2.86
C SER A 722 -18.17 14.77 -3.62
N CYS A 723 -18.01 13.72 -4.40
CA CYS A 723 -17.05 13.61 -5.48
C CYS A 723 -17.77 13.38 -6.81
N LEU A 724 -17.30 14.08 -7.83
CA LEU A 724 -17.67 13.91 -9.23
C LEU A 724 -16.39 13.58 -9.99
N THR A 725 -16.27 12.37 -10.47
CA THR A 725 -15.09 11.91 -11.21
C THR A 725 -15.43 11.73 -12.68
N HIS A 726 -14.66 12.39 -13.54
CA HIS A 726 -14.63 12.11 -14.97
C HIS A 726 -13.37 11.33 -15.30
N THR A 727 -13.52 10.27 -16.07
CA THR A 727 -12.42 9.43 -16.54
C THR A 727 -12.59 9.19 -18.03
N VAL A 728 -11.48 9.26 -18.77
CA VAL A 728 -11.43 8.87 -20.17
C VAL A 728 -10.54 7.66 -20.36
N THR A 729 -11.05 6.69 -21.12
CA THR A 729 -10.36 5.52 -21.66
C THR A 729 -10.48 5.58 -23.18
N PRO A 730 -9.77 4.73 -23.96
CA PRO A 730 -9.87 4.77 -25.43
C PRO A 730 -11.33 4.79 -25.91
N TYR A 731 -11.72 5.90 -26.55
CA TYR A 731 -13.08 6.18 -27.04
C TYR A 731 -14.22 6.06 -26.00
N GLU A 732 -13.95 6.23 -24.71
CA GLU A 732 -14.97 6.15 -23.66
C GLU A 732 -14.81 7.27 -22.63
N TRP A 733 -15.92 7.92 -22.30
CA TRP A 733 -16.01 8.90 -21.22
C TRP A 733 -16.93 8.36 -20.12
N ARG A 734 -16.38 8.20 -18.92
CA ARG A 734 -17.10 7.76 -17.73
C ARG A 734 -17.26 8.90 -16.74
N VAL A 735 -18.47 9.04 -16.20
CA VAL A 735 -18.83 9.95 -15.11
C VAL A 735 -19.26 9.11 -13.92
N ALA A 736 -18.73 9.41 -12.74
CA ALA A 736 -19.11 8.74 -11.49
C ALA A 736 -19.38 9.78 -10.40
N PHE A 737 -20.49 9.60 -9.69
CA PHE A 737 -20.86 10.38 -8.51
C PHE A 737 -20.68 9.53 -7.27
N GLY A 738 -20.10 10.11 -6.23
CA GLY A 738 -20.14 9.60 -4.86
C GLY A 738 -20.62 10.71 -3.93
N VAL A 739 -21.74 10.51 -3.25
CA VAL A 739 -22.29 11.53 -2.34
C VAL A 739 -22.70 10.88 -1.02
N THR A 740 -22.29 11.47 0.09
CA THR A 740 -22.78 11.05 1.40
C THR A 740 -23.23 12.25 2.25
N PRO A 741 -24.44 12.19 2.82
CA PRO A 741 -24.86 13.12 3.86
C PRO A 741 -23.97 13.00 5.09
N THR A 742 -23.55 14.12 5.65
CA THR A 742 -22.59 14.15 6.77
C THR A 742 -23.21 14.53 8.10
N LYS A 743 -24.47 15.01 8.12
CA LYS A 743 -25.13 15.50 9.35
C LYS A 743 -26.59 15.05 9.56
N LYS A 744 -27.40 15.02 8.50
CA LYS A 744 -28.80 14.56 8.55
C LYS A 744 -29.09 13.84 7.24
N PRO A 745 -29.92 12.78 7.23
CA PRO A 745 -30.43 12.20 5.99
C PRO A 745 -31.07 13.27 5.10
N GLY A 746 -31.06 13.02 3.79
CA GLY A 746 -31.64 13.96 2.85
C GLY A 746 -31.65 13.44 1.42
N PRO A 747 -32.34 14.16 0.53
CA PRO A 747 -32.52 13.73 -0.84
C PRO A 747 -31.24 13.94 -1.66
N ILE A 748 -30.88 12.91 -2.43
CA ILE A 748 -29.80 12.90 -3.40
C ILE A 748 -30.33 12.26 -4.69
N ASN A 749 -30.42 13.05 -5.74
CA ASN A 749 -30.67 12.63 -7.12
C ASN A 749 -29.75 13.45 -8.01
N MET A 750 -28.68 12.83 -8.51
CA MET A 750 -27.61 13.51 -9.23
C MET A 750 -27.69 13.21 -10.72
N SER A 751 -27.37 14.21 -11.54
CA SER A 751 -27.23 14.05 -12.99
C SER A 751 -26.05 14.87 -13.51
N GLN A 752 -25.59 14.55 -14.72
CA GLN A 752 -24.60 15.33 -15.46
C GLN A 752 -25.26 15.83 -16.74
N GLN A 753 -25.37 17.15 -16.91
CA GLN A 753 -25.81 17.71 -18.17
C GLN A 753 -24.65 17.68 -19.17
N ALA A 754 -24.95 17.39 -20.44
CA ALA A 754 -24.04 17.59 -21.56
C ALA A 754 -24.85 17.66 -22.86
N PHE A 755 -24.73 18.77 -23.60
CA PHE A 755 -25.38 18.91 -24.90
C PHE A 755 -24.47 18.47 -26.04
N PHE A 756 -24.87 17.40 -26.72
CA PHE A 756 -24.14 16.79 -27.83
C PHE A 756 -24.61 17.31 -29.19
N ASN A 757 -23.66 17.51 -30.09
CA ASN A 757 -23.86 17.58 -31.53
C ASN A 757 -22.72 16.80 -32.18
N LEU A 758 -22.99 15.56 -32.61
CA LEU A 758 -21.95 14.65 -33.12
C LEU A 758 -21.28 15.13 -34.42
N ASP A 759 -21.77 16.19 -35.06
CA ASP A 759 -21.14 16.77 -36.25
C ASP A 759 -20.13 17.87 -35.92
N GLY A 760 -20.07 18.30 -34.65
CA GLY A 760 -19.31 19.46 -34.24
C GLY A 760 -19.67 20.72 -35.03
N PHE A 761 -20.92 20.81 -35.51
CA PHE A 761 -21.43 21.90 -36.35
C PHE A 761 -20.76 22.03 -37.73
N LYS A 762 -20.13 20.95 -38.23
CA LYS A 762 -19.51 20.83 -39.56
C LYS A 762 -20.35 19.86 -40.45
N LYS A 763 -20.92 20.31 -41.58
CA LYS A 763 -21.71 19.48 -42.52
C LYS A 763 -20.99 19.25 -43.86
N LYS A 764 -21.23 18.12 -44.55
CA LYS A 764 -20.46 17.54 -45.67
C LYS A 764 -20.41 18.38 -46.93
N ASN A 765 -21.50 19.05 -47.26
CA ASN A 765 -21.73 19.56 -48.61
C ASN A 765 -22.30 20.96 -48.55
N LEU A 766 -21.50 21.94 -48.94
CA LEU A 766 -21.77 22.89 -50.01
C LEU A 766 -20.59 23.87 -50.04
N THR A 767 -20.18 24.28 -51.24
CA THR A 767 -19.09 25.24 -51.52
C THR A 767 -19.41 26.67 -51.06
N GLY A 768 -20.13 26.82 -49.95
CA GLY A 768 -20.55 28.06 -49.33
C GLY A 768 -20.85 27.84 -47.84
N SER A 769 -20.90 28.94 -47.07
CA SER A 769 -21.28 28.93 -45.66
C SER A 769 -22.65 28.29 -45.46
N VAL A 770 -22.71 27.09 -44.87
CA VAL A 770 -23.96 26.48 -44.39
C VAL A 770 -24.64 27.49 -43.45
N PRO A 771 -25.90 27.88 -43.70
CA PRO A 771 -26.63 28.76 -42.80
C PRO A 771 -26.60 28.18 -41.39
N VAL A 772 -26.35 29.04 -40.39
CA VAL A 772 -26.30 28.62 -38.98
C VAL A 772 -27.59 27.91 -38.56
N SER A 773 -28.72 28.23 -39.20
CA SER A 773 -30.02 27.57 -39.02
C SER A 773 -30.03 26.06 -39.28
N ASP A 774 -29.12 25.57 -40.13
CA ASP A 774 -29.12 24.17 -40.57
C ASP A 774 -28.15 23.30 -39.76
N LYS A 775 -27.36 23.90 -38.86
CA LYS A 775 -26.39 23.22 -37.99
C LYS A 775 -27.07 22.68 -36.72
N THR A 776 -28.04 21.78 -36.92
CA THR A 776 -28.91 21.22 -35.87
C THR A 776 -28.71 19.71 -35.72
N VAL A 777 -29.25 19.13 -34.65
CA VAL A 777 -29.26 17.66 -34.45
C VAL A 777 -30.39 16.95 -35.21
N ARG A 778 -31.09 17.65 -36.13
CA ARG A 778 -32.23 17.09 -36.87
C ARG A 778 -31.86 15.85 -37.69
N ASP A 779 -30.62 15.76 -38.16
CA ASP A 779 -30.13 14.66 -39.00
C ASP A 779 -29.58 13.47 -38.20
N HIS A 780 -29.37 13.64 -36.90
CA HIS A 780 -28.92 12.58 -36.02
C HIS A 780 -30.02 11.53 -35.86
N LYS A 781 -29.58 10.29 -35.66
CA LYS A 781 -30.45 9.16 -35.36
C LYS A 781 -30.39 8.85 -33.87
N LEU A 782 -31.55 8.76 -33.25
CA LEU A 782 -31.72 8.42 -31.84
C LEU A 782 -32.40 7.05 -31.71
N HIS A 783 -31.92 6.24 -30.77
CA HIS A 783 -32.55 5.01 -30.33
C HIS A 783 -32.46 4.90 -28.80
N LEU A 784 -33.57 4.63 -28.13
CA LEU A 784 -33.69 4.54 -26.68
C LEU A 784 -34.26 3.17 -26.29
N PRO A 785 -33.48 2.07 -26.40
CA PRO A 785 -34.03 0.70 -26.37
C PRO A 785 -34.68 0.31 -25.05
N LEU A 786 -34.40 1.05 -23.96
CA LEU A 786 -34.98 0.81 -22.63
C LEU A 786 -36.22 1.69 -22.35
N SER A 787 -36.55 2.63 -23.24
CA SER A 787 -37.53 3.70 -23.00
C SER A 787 -38.92 3.36 -23.55
N GLY A 788 -39.45 2.18 -23.21
CA GLY A 788 -40.81 1.77 -23.57
C GLY A 788 -41.91 2.56 -22.85
N LEU A 789 -41.55 3.26 -21.77
CA LEU A 789 -42.43 4.03 -20.90
C LEU A 789 -41.88 5.46 -20.70
N ARG A 790 -42.76 6.41 -20.35
CA ARG A 790 -42.39 7.79 -20.00
C ARG A 790 -43.24 8.30 -18.84
N PHE A 791 -42.73 9.28 -18.11
CA PHE A 791 -43.50 9.98 -17.08
C PHE A 791 -44.42 11.00 -17.75
N GLU A 792 -45.71 11.01 -17.40
CA GLU A 792 -46.59 12.09 -17.78
C GLU A 792 -46.23 13.35 -16.98
N THR A 793 -46.26 14.49 -17.66
CA THR A 793 -46.00 15.80 -17.08
C THR A 793 -47.12 16.78 -17.39
N ASP A 794 -47.39 17.68 -16.46
CA ASP A 794 -48.32 18.80 -16.67
C ASP A 794 -47.70 19.89 -17.59
N ALA A 795 -48.44 20.99 -17.79
CA ALA A 795 -48.00 22.10 -18.63
C ALA A 795 -46.72 22.82 -18.12
N LEU A 796 -46.30 22.55 -16.88
CA LEU A 796 -45.08 23.06 -16.28
C LEU A 796 -43.94 22.03 -16.33
N GLY A 797 -44.15 20.86 -16.95
CA GLY A 797 -43.14 19.80 -16.96
C GLY A 797 -42.98 19.07 -15.63
N LEU A 798 -43.88 19.28 -14.66
CA LEU A 798 -43.90 18.55 -13.40
C LEU A 798 -44.63 17.22 -13.59
N SER A 799 -44.17 16.14 -12.95
CA SER A 799 -44.86 14.87 -13.09
C SER A 799 -46.26 14.89 -12.49
N THR A 800 -47.19 14.17 -13.12
CA THR A 800 -48.58 13.99 -12.66
C THR A 800 -48.74 12.75 -11.78
N GLY A 801 -47.75 11.84 -11.75
CA GLY A 801 -47.83 10.54 -11.09
C GLY A 801 -48.13 9.38 -12.06
N ASP A 802 -48.60 9.70 -13.27
CA ASP A 802 -48.92 8.71 -14.29
C ASP A 802 -47.69 8.34 -15.14
N ILE A 803 -47.60 7.06 -15.51
CA ILE A 803 -46.58 6.52 -16.39
C ILE A 803 -47.25 6.03 -17.67
N LEU A 804 -46.90 6.63 -18.79
CA LEU A 804 -47.50 6.37 -20.09
C LEU A 804 -46.65 5.40 -20.90
N GLY A 805 -47.31 4.49 -21.61
CA GLY A 805 -46.65 3.68 -22.64
C GLY A 805 -46.23 4.53 -23.84
N ASN A 806 -45.19 4.09 -24.55
CA ASN A 806 -44.75 4.66 -25.82
C ASN A 806 -45.16 3.72 -26.97
N PRO A 807 -46.36 3.87 -27.59
CA PRO A 807 -46.82 2.98 -28.64
C PRO A 807 -45.93 3.10 -29.89
N ARG A 808 -45.75 1.98 -30.61
CA ARG A 808 -44.99 1.98 -31.88
C ARG A 808 -45.58 2.98 -32.87
N GLY A 809 -44.72 3.76 -33.52
CA GLY A 809 -45.08 4.82 -34.47
C GLY A 809 -45.50 6.15 -33.85
N SER A 810 -45.65 6.25 -32.52
CA SER A 810 -45.89 7.53 -31.84
C SER A 810 -44.66 8.45 -31.91
N GLU A 811 -44.82 9.72 -31.54
CA GLU A 811 -43.69 10.66 -31.37
C GLU A 811 -42.74 10.27 -30.23
N TYR A 812 -43.14 9.40 -29.32
CA TYR A 812 -42.28 8.92 -28.23
C TYR A 812 -41.65 7.55 -28.53
N ASP A 813 -41.90 6.98 -29.71
CA ASP A 813 -41.34 5.69 -30.13
C ASP A 813 -39.89 5.82 -30.61
N PHE A 814 -38.97 5.95 -29.66
CA PHE A 814 -37.52 5.81 -29.89
C PHE A 814 -37.00 4.44 -29.45
N TRP A 815 -37.84 3.63 -28.80
CA TRP A 815 -37.42 2.36 -28.19
C TRP A 815 -37.57 1.16 -29.13
N SER A 816 -38.47 1.21 -30.12
CA SER A 816 -38.66 0.07 -31.04
C SER A 816 -37.66 0.05 -32.19
N ALA A 817 -37.15 1.21 -32.61
CA ALA A 817 -36.18 1.34 -33.69
C ALA A 817 -35.41 2.67 -33.61
N SER A 818 -34.28 2.73 -34.31
CA SER A 818 -33.55 3.98 -34.53
C SER A 818 -34.32 4.92 -35.47
N ARG A 819 -34.47 6.18 -35.08
CA ARG A 819 -35.20 7.20 -35.85
C ARG A 819 -34.43 8.49 -35.96
N ARG A 820 -34.65 9.22 -37.06
CA ARG A 820 -34.08 10.56 -37.26
C ARG A 820 -34.81 11.56 -36.37
N ILE A 821 -34.05 12.41 -35.68
CA ILE A 821 -34.60 13.35 -34.71
C ILE A 821 -35.56 14.36 -35.38
N GLY A 822 -35.20 14.83 -36.58
CA GLY A 822 -35.99 15.78 -37.37
C GLY A 822 -37.42 15.33 -37.68
N ASP A 823 -37.65 14.03 -37.83
CA ASP A 823 -38.95 13.47 -38.24
C ASP A 823 -40.02 13.57 -37.15
N VAL A 824 -39.60 13.91 -35.92
CA VAL A 824 -40.47 13.99 -34.76
C VAL A 824 -40.45 15.40 -34.13
N LEU A 825 -39.45 16.24 -34.47
CA LEU A 825 -39.25 17.58 -33.90
C LEU A 825 -40.38 18.56 -34.23
N GLU A 826 -41.24 18.22 -35.19
CA GLU A 826 -42.40 19.03 -35.57
C GLU A 826 -43.60 18.82 -34.63
N LYS A 827 -43.53 17.86 -33.70
CA LYS A 827 -44.59 17.61 -32.72
C LYS A 827 -44.28 18.29 -31.37
N PRO A 828 -45.23 19.04 -30.77
CA PRO A 828 -45.02 19.68 -29.47
C PRO A 828 -44.63 18.66 -28.38
N GLY A 829 -43.62 18.99 -27.56
CA GLY A 829 -43.23 18.23 -26.37
C GLY A 829 -42.39 16.96 -26.58
N ALA A 830 -42.11 16.53 -27.81
CA ALA A 830 -41.45 15.24 -28.07
C ALA A 830 -39.95 15.16 -27.70
N TYR A 831 -39.30 16.30 -27.41
CA TYR A 831 -37.87 16.41 -27.10
C TYR A 831 -37.61 17.28 -25.88
N ASP A 832 -38.52 17.16 -24.91
CA ASP A 832 -38.31 17.53 -23.52
C ASP A 832 -39.12 16.52 -22.72
N THR A 833 -38.56 15.33 -22.52
CA THR A 833 -39.31 14.18 -22.01
C THR A 833 -38.44 13.32 -21.13
N ILE A 834 -39.02 12.84 -20.03
CA ILE A 834 -38.37 11.96 -19.08
C ILE A 834 -38.89 10.55 -19.32
N PHE A 835 -38.00 9.68 -19.78
CA PHE A 835 -38.29 8.28 -20.05
C PHE A 835 -37.94 7.42 -18.84
N GLN A 836 -38.77 6.42 -18.58
CA GLN A 836 -38.45 5.37 -17.62
C GLN A 836 -37.65 4.27 -18.33
N LEU A 837 -36.56 3.82 -17.71
CA LEU A 837 -35.68 2.80 -18.26
C LEU A 837 -36.10 1.40 -17.77
N GLY A 838 -36.77 0.64 -18.63
CA GLY A 838 -37.18 -0.74 -18.35
C GLY A 838 -36.03 -1.72 -18.55
N ARG A 839 -35.59 -2.42 -17.49
CA ARG A 839 -34.55 -3.47 -17.54
C ARG A 839 -35.08 -4.81 -17.03
N SER A 840 -34.75 -5.91 -17.71
CA SER A 840 -35.08 -7.29 -17.30
C SER A 840 -34.15 -7.74 -16.16
N GLN A 841 -34.66 -8.21 -15.03
CA GLN A 841 -33.83 -8.66 -13.90
C GLN A 841 -33.46 -10.15 -14.00
N PRO A 842 -32.23 -10.58 -13.62
CA PRO A 842 -31.08 -9.74 -13.27
C PRO A 842 -30.44 -9.14 -14.53
N TRP A 843 -29.94 -7.91 -14.45
CA TRP A 843 -29.21 -7.27 -15.56
C TRP A 843 -27.90 -6.69 -15.06
N ASN A 844 -26.89 -6.68 -15.93
CA ASN A 844 -25.66 -5.94 -15.68
C ASN A 844 -25.82 -4.50 -16.17
N LYS A 845 -25.25 -3.56 -15.42
CA LYS A 845 -25.41 -2.11 -15.60
C LYS A 845 -24.92 -1.59 -16.96
N GLU A 846 -24.17 -2.41 -17.71
CA GLU A 846 -23.57 -2.08 -19.00
C GLU A 846 -24.01 -3.01 -20.15
N ASP A 847 -25.03 -3.86 -19.97
CA ASP A 847 -25.45 -4.83 -21.00
C ASP A 847 -26.20 -4.16 -22.18
N VAL A 848 -27.08 -3.21 -21.86
CA VAL A 848 -27.94 -2.54 -22.85
C VAL A 848 -27.80 -1.03 -22.69
N PRO A 849 -27.49 -0.28 -23.77
CA PRO A 849 -27.38 1.16 -23.70
C PRO A 849 -28.74 1.80 -23.41
N ALA A 850 -28.78 2.79 -22.52
CA ALA A 850 -29.98 3.61 -22.28
C ALA A 850 -30.30 4.52 -23.48
N ALA A 851 -29.28 5.00 -24.18
CA ALA A 851 -29.44 5.79 -25.40
C ALA A 851 -28.33 5.45 -26.41
N ILE A 852 -28.69 5.51 -27.68
CA ILE A 852 -27.77 5.43 -28.81
C ILE A 852 -28.05 6.64 -29.70
N LEU A 853 -27.05 7.50 -29.87
CA LEU A 853 -27.09 8.64 -30.77
C LEU A 853 -26.04 8.43 -31.86
N SER A 854 -26.42 8.56 -33.13
CA SER A 854 -25.46 8.48 -34.23
C SER A 854 -25.66 9.59 -35.24
N SER A 855 -24.57 10.00 -35.88
CA SER A 855 -24.63 10.92 -37.00
C SER A 855 -24.16 10.24 -38.29
N PRO A 856 -24.99 10.25 -39.36
CA PRO A 856 -24.56 9.81 -40.68
C PRO A 856 -23.55 10.77 -41.32
N GLU A 857 -23.47 12.00 -40.82
CA GLU A 857 -22.62 13.06 -41.36
C GLU A 857 -21.16 12.88 -40.91
N SER A 858 -20.93 12.84 -39.59
CA SER A 858 -19.59 12.63 -39.03
C SER A 858 -19.17 11.16 -38.95
N GLY A 859 -20.12 10.22 -39.05
CA GLY A 859 -19.90 8.79 -38.80
C GLY A 859 -19.67 8.45 -37.32
N ILE A 860 -19.82 9.43 -36.41
CA ILE A 860 -19.68 9.22 -34.97
C ILE A 860 -20.98 8.62 -34.42
N SER A 861 -20.84 7.61 -33.58
CA SER A 861 -21.91 7.00 -32.79
C SER A 861 -21.54 7.02 -31.32
N MET A 862 -22.53 7.27 -30.45
CA MET A 862 -22.40 7.34 -29.01
C MET A 862 -23.42 6.41 -28.38
N LYS A 863 -22.96 5.50 -27.51
CA LYS A 863 -23.79 4.63 -26.67
C LYS A 863 -23.66 5.06 -25.21
N LEU A 864 -24.78 5.38 -24.58
CA LEU A 864 -24.87 5.77 -23.17
C LEU A 864 -25.31 4.58 -22.32
N TYR A 865 -24.50 4.23 -21.32
CA TYR A 865 -24.82 3.26 -20.27
C TYR A 865 -24.90 3.97 -18.93
N SER A 866 -25.77 3.51 -18.03
CA SER A 866 -25.89 4.07 -16.69
C SER A 866 -26.66 3.13 -15.79
N ASP A 867 -26.48 3.28 -14.49
CA ASP A 867 -27.23 2.59 -13.45
C ASP A 867 -28.48 3.31 -12.94
N GLN A 868 -28.76 4.50 -13.47
CA GLN A 868 -29.97 5.26 -13.18
C GLN A 868 -31.22 4.65 -13.82
N GLU A 869 -32.40 5.02 -13.33
CA GLU A 869 -33.68 4.41 -13.73
C GLU A 869 -34.55 5.31 -14.61
N ALA A 870 -34.19 6.59 -14.75
CA ALA A 870 -34.82 7.52 -15.68
C ALA A 870 -33.77 8.22 -16.54
N LEU A 871 -34.21 8.64 -17.72
CA LEU A 871 -33.41 9.42 -18.67
C LEU A 871 -34.24 10.60 -19.14
N HIS A 872 -33.79 11.81 -18.82
CA HIS A 872 -34.36 13.03 -19.38
C HIS A 872 -33.64 13.38 -20.68
N VAL A 873 -34.41 13.43 -21.77
CA VAL A 873 -33.91 13.77 -23.11
C VAL A 873 -34.49 15.10 -23.53
N HIS A 874 -33.63 16.07 -23.81
CA HIS A 874 -34.08 17.36 -24.34
C HIS A 874 -33.12 17.99 -25.34
N THR A 875 -33.64 18.93 -26.13
CA THR A 875 -32.86 19.64 -27.15
C THR A 875 -32.67 21.11 -26.82
N TRP A 876 -31.59 21.70 -27.35
CA TRP A 876 -31.22 23.09 -27.07
C TRP A 876 -32.30 24.09 -27.48
N SER A 877 -32.65 25.00 -26.56
CA SER A 877 -33.58 26.12 -26.78
C SER A 877 -32.83 27.44 -26.95
N GLN A 878 -32.73 27.93 -28.19
CA GLN A 878 -32.03 29.19 -28.48
C GLN A 878 -32.77 30.41 -27.91
N LYS A 879 -34.10 30.35 -27.87
CA LYS A 879 -34.94 31.45 -27.36
C LYS A 879 -34.73 31.66 -25.86
N GLU A 880 -34.61 30.57 -25.11
CA GLU A 880 -34.44 30.63 -23.65
C GLU A 880 -32.97 30.83 -23.28
N PHE A 881 -32.06 30.17 -24.00
CA PHE A 881 -30.64 30.15 -23.71
C PHE A 881 -29.84 30.55 -24.97
N PRO A 882 -29.69 31.86 -25.24
CA PRO A 882 -28.91 32.32 -26.39
C PRO A 882 -27.41 32.09 -26.17
N LEU A 883 -26.81 31.12 -26.87
CA LEU A 883 -25.39 30.77 -26.79
C LEU A 883 -24.67 30.98 -28.14
N LYS A 884 -23.45 31.49 -28.12
CA LYS A 884 -22.59 31.59 -29.32
C LYS A 884 -21.90 30.25 -29.59
N LEU A 885 -21.68 29.93 -30.86
CA LEU A 885 -20.82 28.80 -31.24
C LEU A 885 -19.37 29.09 -30.78
N LYS A 886 -18.69 28.07 -30.26
CA LYS A 886 -17.26 28.13 -29.92
C LYS A 886 -16.42 28.40 -31.17
N LYS A 887 -15.21 28.94 -31.00
CA LYS A 887 -14.29 29.25 -32.13
C LYS A 887 -14.11 28.06 -33.10
N GLY A 888 -14.03 26.84 -32.57
CA GLY A 888 -13.88 25.61 -33.37
C GLY A 888 -15.15 25.07 -34.05
N GLN A 889 -16.34 25.58 -33.68
CA GLN A 889 -17.65 25.14 -34.18
C GLN A 889 -18.23 26.10 -35.25
N GLY A 890 -17.57 27.25 -35.46
CA GLY A 890 -17.88 28.23 -36.49
C GLY A 890 -18.40 29.56 -35.94
N GLN A 891 -18.94 30.40 -36.83
CA GLN A 891 -19.48 31.71 -36.45
C GLN A 891 -21.00 31.66 -36.26
N GLY A 892 -21.51 32.49 -35.34
CA GLY A 892 -22.95 32.67 -35.11
C GLY A 892 -23.43 32.15 -33.76
N MET A 893 -24.75 32.09 -33.60
CA MET A 893 -25.42 31.56 -32.40
C MET A 893 -25.75 30.08 -32.60
N VAL A 894 -25.77 29.29 -31.52
CA VAL A 894 -26.30 27.94 -31.54
C VAL A 894 -27.79 28.01 -31.95
N PRO A 895 -28.21 27.32 -33.03
CA PRO A 895 -29.60 27.36 -33.48
C PRO A 895 -30.52 26.60 -32.53
N GLN A 896 -31.83 26.82 -32.66
CA GLN A 896 -32.83 25.96 -32.03
C GLN A 896 -32.59 24.48 -32.43
N HIS A 897 -32.60 23.57 -31.47
CA HIS A 897 -32.21 22.16 -31.64
C HIS A 897 -30.75 22.00 -32.13
N GLY A 898 -29.86 22.91 -31.75
CA GLY A 898 -28.42 22.83 -32.06
C GLY A 898 -27.70 21.69 -31.35
N GLY A 899 -28.23 21.19 -30.23
CA GLY A 899 -27.68 20.06 -29.47
C GLY A 899 -28.77 19.27 -28.75
N ILE A 900 -28.44 18.07 -28.29
CA ILE A 900 -29.31 17.18 -27.51
C ILE A 900 -28.61 16.75 -26.21
N SER A 901 -29.33 16.74 -25.10
CA SER A 901 -28.86 16.33 -23.78
C SER A 901 -29.47 15.01 -23.35
N PHE A 902 -28.70 14.23 -22.60
CA PHE A 902 -29.12 12.99 -21.97
C PHE A 902 -28.78 13.04 -20.47
N GLU A 903 -29.78 13.35 -19.66
CA GLU A 903 -29.62 13.52 -18.21
C GLU A 903 -30.10 12.26 -17.50
N MET A 904 -29.14 11.44 -17.07
CA MET A 904 -29.39 10.21 -16.31
C MET A 904 -29.67 10.58 -14.86
N GLN A 905 -30.84 10.18 -14.36
CA GLN A 905 -31.31 10.55 -13.03
C GLN A 905 -32.25 9.48 -12.46
N ASP A 906 -32.58 9.61 -11.19
CA ASP A 906 -33.71 8.90 -10.61
C ASP A 906 -35.05 9.53 -11.07
N TRP A 907 -36.17 8.88 -10.75
CA TRP A 907 -37.50 9.25 -11.21
C TRP A 907 -37.84 10.70 -10.83
N PRO A 908 -38.35 11.50 -11.79
CA PRO A 908 -38.58 12.92 -11.58
C PRO A 908 -39.65 13.14 -10.52
N ASP A 909 -39.42 14.07 -9.60
CA ASP A 909 -40.36 14.36 -8.49
C ASP A 909 -40.77 13.12 -7.64
N GLY A 910 -40.00 12.04 -7.67
CA GLY A 910 -40.38 10.76 -7.05
C GLY A 910 -40.62 10.79 -5.53
N LEU A 911 -40.14 11.81 -4.82
CA LEU A 911 -40.44 12.02 -3.39
C LEU A 911 -41.87 12.54 -3.13
N ASN A 912 -42.51 13.15 -4.13
CA ASN A 912 -43.90 13.60 -4.06
C ASN A 912 -44.90 12.56 -4.62
N HIS A 913 -44.39 11.40 -5.06
CA HIS A 913 -45.15 10.30 -5.63
C HIS A 913 -44.88 9.00 -4.82
N PRO A 914 -45.41 8.89 -3.58
CA PRO A 914 -45.15 7.75 -2.69
C PRO A 914 -45.60 6.40 -3.29
N GLU A 915 -46.56 6.41 -4.22
CA GLU A 915 -47.01 5.25 -4.99
C GLU A 915 -45.86 4.56 -5.74
N TRP A 916 -44.81 5.28 -6.11
CA TRP A 916 -43.63 4.75 -6.80
C TRP A 916 -42.55 4.19 -5.86
N ARG A 917 -42.67 4.41 -4.55
CA ARG A 917 -41.75 3.90 -3.51
C ARG A 917 -40.27 4.24 -3.77
N ARG A 918 -39.99 5.47 -4.21
CA ARG A 918 -38.62 5.93 -4.52
C ARG A 918 -37.84 6.42 -3.30
N GLU A 919 -38.46 6.56 -2.13
CA GLU A 919 -37.82 7.10 -0.93
C GLU A 919 -36.48 6.40 -0.61
N SER A 920 -36.42 5.06 -0.62
CA SER A 920 -35.19 4.30 -0.35
C SER A 920 -34.09 4.43 -1.41
N LYS A 921 -34.40 5.05 -2.56
CA LYS A 921 -33.47 5.27 -3.68
C LYS A 921 -32.98 6.71 -3.73
N THR A 922 -33.77 7.64 -3.19
CA THR A 922 -33.52 9.07 -3.27
C THR A 922 -33.17 9.70 -1.91
N ILE A 923 -33.65 9.17 -0.79
CA ILE A 923 -33.24 9.59 0.56
C ILE A 923 -32.06 8.74 1.01
N TRP A 924 -30.95 9.41 1.35
CA TRP A 924 -29.73 8.75 1.81
C TRP A 924 -29.42 9.16 3.24
N GLY A 925 -28.95 8.19 4.04
CA GLY A 925 -28.53 8.39 5.43
C GLY A 925 -27.04 8.66 5.57
N MET A 926 -26.59 8.96 6.80
CA MET A 926 -25.18 9.28 7.09
C MET A 926 -24.21 8.10 6.93
N ASP A 927 -24.73 6.87 7.04
CA ASP A 927 -23.97 5.64 6.84
C ASP A 927 -24.07 5.13 5.39
N GLY A 928 -24.86 5.81 4.56
CA GLY A 928 -25.06 5.50 3.15
C GLY A 928 -24.14 6.29 2.23
N LEU A 929 -23.75 5.66 1.12
CA LEU A 929 -23.06 6.30 0.00
C LEU A 929 -23.95 6.20 -1.23
N TYR A 930 -24.47 7.34 -1.70
CA TYR A 930 -25.06 7.42 -3.02
C TYR A 930 -23.95 7.25 -4.06
N THR A 931 -24.13 6.27 -4.95
CA THR A 931 -23.27 6.10 -6.12
C THR A 931 -24.12 6.09 -7.38
N ALA A 932 -23.69 6.83 -8.39
CA ALA A 932 -24.28 6.80 -9.72
C ALA A 932 -23.18 6.85 -10.77
N PHE A 933 -23.38 6.21 -11.92
CA PHE A 933 -22.47 6.38 -13.04
C PHE A 933 -23.18 6.49 -14.37
N SER A 934 -22.49 7.13 -15.31
CA SER A 934 -22.81 7.13 -16.74
C SER A 934 -21.54 6.86 -17.54
N SER A 935 -21.62 6.00 -18.55
CA SER A 935 -20.54 5.76 -19.50
C SER A 935 -21.03 6.07 -20.92
N TYR A 936 -20.30 6.96 -21.60
CA TYR A 936 -20.48 7.34 -22.99
C TYR A 936 -19.40 6.66 -23.82
N ARG A 937 -19.78 5.63 -24.58
CA ARG A 937 -18.87 4.90 -25.48
C ARG A 937 -19.05 5.39 -26.90
N PHE A 938 -17.94 5.82 -27.51
CA PHE A 938 -17.91 6.36 -28.86
C PHE A 938 -17.39 5.31 -29.83
N SER A 939 -17.93 5.32 -31.05
CA SER A 939 -17.38 4.59 -32.18
C SER A 939 -17.47 5.45 -33.43
N VAL A 940 -16.59 5.17 -34.39
CA VAL A 940 -16.53 5.90 -35.66
C VAL A 940 -16.64 4.89 -36.78
N ASP A 941 -17.73 4.93 -37.52
CA ASP A 941 -17.93 4.05 -38.67
C ASP A 941 -17.09 4.58 -39.83
N LYS A 942 -15.96 3.92 -40.08
CA LYS A 942 -15.14 4.12 -41.28
C LYS A 942 -15.77 3.40 -42.47
N THR A 943 -16.99 3.76 -42.84
CA THR A 943 -17.44 3.41 -44.19
C THR A 943 -16.65 4.30 -45.15
N GLU A 944 -15.77 3.70 -45.96
CA GLU A 944 -15.16 4.35 -47.12
C GLU A 944 -16.26 5.03 -47.96
N PRO A 945 -15.99 6.23 -48.53
CA PRO A 945 -16.95 6.93 -49.38
C PRO A 945 -17.42 6.11 -50.58
#